data_AF-A0A8D8DYM3-F1
#
_entry.id   AF-A0A8D8DYM3-F1
#
_cell.length_a   1.000
_cell.length_b   1.000
_cell.length_c   1.000
_cell.angle_alpha   90.00
_cell.angle_beta   90.00
_cell.angle_gamma   90.00
#
_symmetry.space_group_name_H-M   'P 1'
#
loop_
_entity.id
_entity.type
_entity.pdbx_description
1 polymer ?
#
loop_
_entity_poly.entity_id
_entity_poly.type
_entity_poly.pdbx_seq_one_letter_code
_entity_poly.pdbx_strand_id
1 'polypeptide(L)'
;NNRVPQQRFSREIWVNNSRTIRIDYEQLQNREVYMNKYDEIILSVLFDQSGLPISYYPGGETSRFFPLNMTYDRFNRVEGWQWGPAELKYNYDMNGLLSEITSQQDGIISYSYNELNLLSEISLGSQRKFKLTYDANGGLRHITLPSGTKHSFSIQPSIGFIRFTYTPPGSNKPYLQHYSYSGALLQTIYPGDGARIIYRYNSANLVSEIIHGDGKSEFSYGTSTGMPSAVVHTERDLEYRWDFDYVGGLLMEERIDFSAKTGLSNAKFSYEYDGNFRLIAIQGRIGGQNLQSQNFAYNEKTGSLDQIGQFKVSHPTPNQTTVGDGTATFSRTIDGRFLETLITVMIHRMAVFRMEFTHDMHGRIAQTRTYTRNVGVNTYTNIKNYTWDCDGQLVGVEAQEPWGFRYDDNGNMLSLTYRGNTIPMEYSNTDRILKFGEGPYKYEARGLVAQNAREERFHYSTQGLLIRATKRGRFDVRYYYDHLNRLITRKDNFGNVTQFFYNNQERQNEVSQIYSPRDGKLMSLTYDDRGHLVYAQVYRHKYYIATDQCGTPVMMFNQYGEGIREIMRSPYGHIVYDSNPYLYMPIDFCGGILDQVTSLVHMPNGKVYDPLIGQWMTPNWENVDQRISNPTRLHLYRFNGNDPINHHHTRDHPKDHLAWIKLVGYDINSLVPQANDRLYQQKNPWTRLHRSLVMPEIMQHTHDPDPITIESGFLSYLSRRKIKSLADLTTPPKSALKSDAMSIGLLKIGAASEPPFGKGIIVSRTVEGQAIVSSVPAANPIYRDVYTSVFNRTRLLPFTFVVHNSLQDAFFFVKEDSWRASEDRQQLKRLQGQVNTTFHEGSRENGSGNNHLDVKLHIQNAVINLKYGTTAEKERQRLMHHAKLQAVRKAWHREKELLRNGLISSYDWTQQESDDIMKNGYANLYEGEYIHDIVQYPEMLEDPFNIRFVKKKTSQSRKRKRRDVKDVLQTEISSITNCFGGKC
;
A
#
# COMPACT_ATOMS: atom_id res chain seq x y z
N ASN A 1 -59.55 -3.99 -28.41
CA ASN A 1 -58.84 -2.73 -28.11
C ASN A 1 -58.77 -2.47 -26.62
N ASN A 2 -57.85 -3.12 -25.91
CA ASN A 2 -57.42 -2.70 -24.57
C ASN A 2 -55.92 -2.39 -24.66
N ARG A 3 -55.58 -1.16 -25.07
CA ARG A 3 -54.20 -0.68 -24.96
C ARG A 3 -53.94 -0.45 -23.48
N VAL A 4 -53.22 -1.36 -22.84
CA VAL A 4 -52.57 -1.07 -21.56
C VAL A 4 -51.74 0.20 -21.80
N PRO A 5 -51.95 1.30 -21.05
CA PRO A 5 -51.18 2.53 -21.27
C PRO A 5 -49.70 2.21 -21.05
N GLN A 6 -48.88 2.54 -22.04
CA GLN A 6 -47.44 2.40 -21.98
C GLN A 6 -46.93 3.28 -20.82
N GLN A 7 -46.67 2.68 -19.66
CA GLN A 7 -46.08 3.38 -18.53
C GLN A 7 -44.57 3.49 -18.80
N ARG A 8 -44.17 4.62 -19.37
CA ARG A 8 -42.78 5.05 -19.45
C ARG A 8 -42.48 5.91 -18.23
N PHE A 9 -41.44 5.55 -17.50
CA PHE A 9 -40.98 6.31 -16.35
C PHE A 9 -39.65 6.99 -16.69
N SER A 10 -39.63 8.32 -16.68
CA SER A 10 -38.47 9.13 -17.05
C SER A 10 -37.89 9.83 -15.82
N ARG A 11 -36.57 9.76 -15.64
CA ARG A 11 -35.79 10.53 -14.68
C ARG A 11 -34.78 11.38 -15.43
N GLU A 12 -34.73 12.68 -15.13
CA GLU A 12 -33.79 13.61 -15.76
C GLU A 12 -32.92 14.27 -14.70
N ILE A 13 -31.63 14.40 -15.00
CA ILE A 13 -30.65 15.07 -14.15
C ILE A 13 -30.31 16.42 -14.74
N TRP A 14 -30.47 17.48 -13.94
CA TRP A 14 -30.25 18.86 -14.33
C TRP A 14 -29.10 19.47 -13.53
N VAL A 15 -28.14 20.09 -14.22
CA VAL A 15 -26.99 20.80 -13.63
C VAL A 15 -26.90 22.18 -14.27
N ASN A 16 -26.87 23.24 -13.46
CA ASN A 16 -26.84 24.63 -13.92
C ASN A 16 -27.91 24.94 -14.99
N ASN A 17 -29.16 24.51 -14.75
CA ASN A 17 -30.30 24.64 -15.67
C ASN A 17 -30.13 23.94 -17.02
N SER A 18 -29.21 22.99 -17.14
CA SER A 18 -29.03 22.16 -18.33
C SER A 18 -29.22 20.68 -18.00
N ARG A 19 -30.02 19.99 -18.81
CA ARG A 19 -30.19 18.53 -18.72
C ARG A 19 -28.86 17.85 -19.09
N THR A 20 -28.40 16.92 -18.27
CA THR A 20 -27.14 16.19 -18.48
C THR A 20 -27.39 14.75 -18.93
N ILE A 21 -28.14 13.99 -18.12
CA ILE A 21 -28.48 12.58 -18.36
C ILE A 21 -29.99 12.39 -18.17
N ARG A 22 -30.58 11.58 -19.03
CA ARG A 22 -31.96 11.11 -18.94
C ARG A 22 -31.97 9.58 -18.86
N ILE A 23 -32.81 9.04 -17.98
CA ILE A 23 -33.00 7.61 -17.79
C ILE A 23 -34.48 7.33 -18.02
N ASP A 24 -34.79 6.47 -18.99
CA ASP A 24 -36.15 6.02 -19.25
C ASP A 24 -36.28 4.53 -19.01
N TYR A 25 -37.30 4.14 -18.24
CA TYR A 25 -37.70 2.76 -18.07
C TYR A 25 -39.02 2.50 -18.80
N GLU A 26 -39.00 1.53 -19.72
CA GLU A 26 -40.16 1.07 -20.47
C GLU A 26 -40.66 -0.27 -19.91
N GLN A 27 -41.80 -0.24 -19.22
CA GLN A 27 -42.32 -1.40 -18.49
C GLN A 27 -42.70 -2.58 -19.40
N LEU A 28 -43.21 -2.33 -20.62
CA LEU A 28 -43.63 -3.41 -21.53
C LEU A 28 -42.46 -4.19 -22.12
N GLN A 29 -41.31 -3.53 -22.29
CA GLN A 29 -40.10 -4.13 -22.85
C GLN A 29 -39.12 -4.59 -21.77
N ASN A 30 -39.41 -4.30 -20.48
CA ASN A 30 -38.45 -4.42 -19.37
C ASN A 30 -37.09 -3.84 -19.74
N ARG A 31 -37.10 -2.63 -20.32
CA ARG A 31 -35.92 -1.98 -20.90
C ARG A 31 -35.66 -0.66 -20.20
N GLU A 32 -34.45 -0.47 -19.71
CA GLU A 32 -33.95 0.82 -19.21
C GLU A 32 -32.97 1.41 -20.22
N VAL A 33 -33.12 2.69 -20.56
CA VAL A 33 -32.28 3.39 -21.54
C VAL A 33 -31.69 4.64 -20.91
N TYR A 34 -30.37 4.72 -20.94
CA TYR A 34 -29.59 5.88 -20.53
C TYR A 34 -29.28 6.74 -21.74
N MET A 35 -29.63 8.02 -21.67
CA MET A 35 -29.42 8.98 -22.76
C MET A 35 -28.68 10.22 -22.27
N ASN A 36 -27.94 10.84 -23.17
CA ASN A 36 -27.26 12.10 -22.90
C ASN A 36 -28.19 13.32 -23.09
N LYS A 37 -27.64 14.52 -22.92
CA LYS A 37 -28.31 15.82 -23.13
C LYS A 37 -29.01 15.95 -24.50
N TYR A 38 -28.50 15.27 -25.53
CA TYR A 38 -29.01 15.31 -26.91
C TYR A 38 -29.91 14.12 -27.26
N ASP A 39 -30.37 13.36 -26.27
CA ASP A 39 -31.19 12.14 -26.42
C ASP A 39 -30.51 11.01 -27.22
N GLU A 40 -29.17 11.00 -27.29
CA GLU A 40 -28.45 9.85 -27.84
C GLU A 40 -28.27 8.78 -26.76
N ILE A 41 -28.40 7.51 -27.16
CA ILE A 41 -28.31 6.35 -26.27
C ILE A 41 -26.85 6.11 -25.85
N ILE A 42 -26.62 6.08 -24.53
CA ILE A 42 -25.35 5.74 -23.87
C ILE A 42 -25.31 4.24 -23.56
N LEU A 43 -26.39 3.70 -23.00
CA LEU A 43 -26.51 2.31 -22.56
C LEU A 43 -27.98 1.91 -22.57
N SER A 44 -28.30 0.73 -23.10
CA SER A 44 -29.61 0.09 -22.88
C SER A 44 -29.43 -1.19 -22.07
N VAL A 45 -30.28 -1.41 -21.07
CA VAL A 45 -30.28 -2.60 -20.22
C VAL A 45 -31.62 -3.30 -20.36
N LEU A 46 -31.60 -4.60 -20.67
CA LEU A 46 -32.79 -5.45 -20.70
C LEU A 46 -32.87 -6.26 -19.41
N PHE A 47 -34.08 -6.37 -18.86
CA PHE A 47 -34.36 -7.09 -17.64
C PHE A 47 -35.31 -8.27 -17.87
N ASP A 48 -35.17 -9.30 -17.05
CA ASP A 48 -36.12 -10.39 -16.96
C ASP A 48 -37.41 -9.96 -16.22
N GLN A 49 -38.37 -10.88 -16.08
CA GLN A 49 -39.60 -10.62 -15.32
C GLN A 49 -39.35 -10.41 -13.81
N SER A 50 -38.20 -10.86 -13.30
CA SER A 50 -37.78 -10.72 -11.90
C SER A 50 -37.04 -9.40 -11.63
N GLY A 51 -36.73 -8.61 -12.67
CA GLY A 51 -35.95 -7.38 -12.57
C GLY A 51 -34.43 -7.59 -12.56
N LEU A 52 -33.93 -8.75 -13.02
CA LEU A 52 -32.52 -9.05 -13.20
C LEU A 52 -32.04 -8.68 -14.60
N PRO A 53 -30.83 -8.09 -14.74
CA PRO A 53 -30.31 -7.67 -16.04
C PRO A 53 -29.89 -8.89 -16.88
N ILE A 54 -30.52 -9.08 -18.04
CA ILE A 54 -30.20 -10.14 -19.02
C ILE A 54 -29.14 -9.65 -20.01
N SER A 55 -29.22 -8.39 -20.44
CA SER A 55 -28.31 -7.90 -21.47
C SER A 55 -28.00 -6.41 -21.31
N TYR A 56 -26.73 -6.05 -21.51
CA TYR A 56 -26.24 -4.69 -21.54
C TYR A 56 -25.79 -4.34 -22.96
N TYR A 57 -26.40 -3.31 -23.55
CA TYR A 57 -26.08 -2.79 -24.87
C TYR A 57 -25.41 -1.41 -24.74
N PRO A 58 -24.07 -1.34 -24.80
CA PRO A 58 -23.36 -0.07 -24.77
C PRO A 58 -23.55 0.70 -26.09
N GLY A 59 -24.04 1.94 -26.01
CA GLY A 59 -24.39 2.79 -27.14
C GLY A 59 -25.78 2.50 -27.74
N GLY A 60 -26.07 3.14 -28.88
CA GLY A 60 -27.30 2.91 -29.64
C GLY A 60 -27.29 1.61 -30.45
N GLU A 61 -28.39 1.31 -31.15
CA GLU A 61 -28.57 0.11 -31.98
C GLU A 61 -27.59 0.01 -33.17
N THR A 62 -26.90 1.11 -33.50
CA THR A 62 -25.85 1.19 -34.53
C THR A 62 -24.43 1.11 -33.97
N SER A 63 -24.27 0.82 -32.67
CA SER A 63 -22.97 0.75 -32.02
C SER A 63 -22.15 -0.46 -32.50
N ARG A 64 -20.82 -0.30 -32.54
CA ARG A 64 -19.87 -1.37 -32.89
C ARG A 64 -19.44 -2.20 -31.67
N PHE A 65 -20.06 -1.96 -30.52
CA PHE A 65 -19.71 -2.61 -29.26
C PHE A 65 -20.53 -3.88 -29.07
N PHE A 66 -19.94 -4.90 -28.47
CA PHE A 66 -20.62 -6.16 -28.22
C PHE A 66 -21.51 -6.04 -26.98
N PRO A 67 -22.74 -6.60 -27.01
CA PRO A 67 -23.54 -6.71 -25.81
C PRO A 67 -22.92 -7.71 -24.83
N LEU A 68 -23.11 -7.45 -23.53
CA LEU A 68 -22.87 -8.43 -22.47
C LEU A 68 -24.20 -9.12 -22.17
N ASN A 69 -24.28 -10.43 -22.40
CA ASN A 69 -25.43 -11.26 -22.06
C ASN A 69 -25.15 -12.04 -20.79
N MET A 70 -26.15 -12.14 -19.91
CA MET A 70 -26.09 -12.88 -18.65
C MET A 70 -27.22 -13.89 -18.60
N THR A 71 -26.93 -15.08 -18.08
CA THR A 71 -27.92 -16.13 -17.83
C THR A 71 -28.02 -16.42 -16.34
N TYR A 72 -29.21 -16.81 -15.91
CA TYR A 72 -29.51 -17.09 -14.53
C TYR A 72 -30.15 -18.46 -14.38
N ASP A 73 -29.87 -19.12 -13.27
CA ASP A 73 -30.54 -20.36 -12.90
C ASP A 73 -31.94 -20.11 -12.34
N ARG A 74 -32.68 -21.19 -12.05
CA ARG A 74 -34.03 -21.12 -11.45
C ARG A 74 -34.08 -20.45 -10.07
N PHE A 75 -32.93 -20.24 -9.43
CA PHE A 75 -32.77 -19.57 -8.14
C PHE A 75 -32.26 -18.14 -8.29
N ASN A 76 -32.30 -17.59 -9.52
CA ASN A 76 -31.91 -16.23 -9.85
C ASN A 76 -30.41 -15.94 -9.67
N ARG A 77 -29.55 -16.97 -9.61
CA ARG A 77 -28.09 -16.83 -9.52
C ARG A 77 -27.45 -16.86 -10.90
N VAL A 78 -26.32 -16.20 -11.09
CA VAL A 78 -25.63 -16.13 -12.39
C VAL A 78 -25.11 -17.52 -12.78
N GLU A 79 -25.62 -18.07 -13.88
CA GLU A 79 -25.16 -19.34 -14.47
C GLU A 79 -24.01 -19.11 -15.46
N GLY A 80 -24.00 -17.95 -16.12
CA GLY A 80 -22.95 -17.62 -17.07
C GLY A 80 -23.09 -16.21 -17.62
N TRP A 81 -22.03 -15.75 -18.27
CA TRP A 81 -22.06 -14.53 -19.06
C TRP A 81 -21.29 -14.70 -20.35
N GLN A 82 -21.68 -13.93 -21.37
CA GLN A 82 -21.04 -13.86 -22.67
C GLN A 82 -20.87 -12.41 -23.10
N TRP A 83 -19.64 -12.01 -23.43
CA TRP A 83 -19.30 -10.68 -23.93
C TRP A 83 -18.47 -10.79 -25.20
N GLY A 84 -19.13 -10.68 -26.35
CA GLY A 84 -18.50 -10.99 -27.63
C GLY A 84 -17.95 -12.44 -27.64
N PRO A 85 -16.65 -12.65 -27.88
CA PRO A 85 -16.04 -13.99 -27.86
C PRO A 85 -15.71 -14.52 -26.46
N ALA A 86 -15.77 -13.69 -25.41
CA ALA A 86 -15.55 -14.16 -24.04
C ALA A 86 -16.81 -14.81 -23.48
N GLU A 87 -16.64 -15.95 -22.82
CA GLU A 87 -17.68 -16.58 -22.00
C GLU A 87 -17.08 -17.17 -20.73
N LEU A 88 -17.87 -17.14 -19.65
CA LEU A 88 -17.62 -17.90 -18.43
C LEU A 88 -18.91 -18.54 -17.95
N LYS A 89 -18.80 -19.78 -17.46
CA LYS A 89 -19.91 -20.54 -16.87
C LYS A 89 -19.62 -20.86 -15.41
N TYR A 90 -20.67 -20.82 -14.61
CA TYR A 90 -20.65 -20.99 -13.17
C TYR A 90 -21.59 -22.13 -12.79
N ASN A 91 -21.06 -23.10 -12.05
CA ASN A 91 -21.84 -24.18 -11.46
C ASN A 91 -21.91 -23.99 -9.94
N TYR A 92 -23.00 -24.47 -9.35
CA TYR A 92 -23.22 -24.41 -7.92
C TYR A 92 -23.50 -25.80 -7.35
N ASP A 93 -23.10 -26.02 -6.10
CA ASP A 93 -23.40 -27.24 -5.36
C ASP A 93 -24.86 -27.29 -4.85
N MET A 94 -25.21 -28.39 -4.18
CA MET A 94 -26.54 -28.59 -3.58
C MET A 94 -26.86 -27.59 -2.45
N ASN A 95 -25.84 -27.05 -1.79
CA ASN A 95 -25.98 -26.04 -0.72
C ASN A 95 -26.10 -24.62 -1.27
N GLY A 96 -25.94 -24.47 -2.58
CA GLY A 96 -26.10 -23.24 -3.30
C GLY A 96 -24.82 -22.41 -3.46
N LEU A 97 -23.66 -22.99 -3.15
CA LEU A 97 -22.34 -22.35 -3.19
C LEU A 97 -21.65 -22.60 -4.54
N LEU A 98 -20.80 -21.68 -4.98
CA LEU A 98 -20.07 -21.81 -6.24
C LEU A 98 -19.15 -23.03 -6.21
N SER A 99 -19.37 -24.01 -7.09
CA SER A 99 -18.58 -25.24 -7.15
C SER A 99 -17.54 -25.22 -8.27
N GLU A 100 -17.85 -24.64 -9.44
CA GLU A 100 -16.95 -24.65 -10.59
C GLU A 100 -17.07 -23.36 -11.41
N ILE A 101 -15.93 -22.90 -11.93
CA ILE A 101 -15.85 -21.91 -13.00
C ILE A 101 -15.23 -22.61 -14.20
N THR A 102 -15.94 -22.58 -15.33
CA THR A 102 -15.45 -23.18 -16.58
C THR A 102 -15.10 -22.10 -17.59
N SER A 103 -13.87 -22.18 -18.09
CA SER A 103 -13.35 -21.40 -19.20
C SER A 103 -12.85 -22.33 -20.31
N GLN A 104 -13.10 -21.99 -21.57
CA GLN A 104 -12.58 -22.77 -22.71
C GLN A 104 -11.06 -22.75 -22.83
N GLN A 105 -10.36 -21.73 -22.31
CA GLN A 105 -8.90 -21.60 -22.43
C GLN A 105 -8.14 -21.86 -21.12
N ASP A 106 -8.66 -21.39 -19.98
CA ASP A 106 -7.98 -21.51 -18.68
C ASP A 106 -8.35 -22.82 -17.94
N GLY A 107 -9.28 -23.61 -18.51
CA GLY A 107 -9.74 -24.87 -17.95
C GLY A 107 -10.81 -24.70 -16.89
N ILE A 108 -10.92 -25.69 -16.00
CA ILE A 108 -11.91 -25.72 -14.92
C ILE A 108 -11.22 -25.36 -13.61
N ILE A 109 -11.77 -24.37 -12.91
CA ILE A 109 -11.42 -24.08 -11.52
C ILE A 109 -12.52 -24.66 -10.64
N SER A 110 -12.17 -25.53 -9.71
CA SER A 110 -13.13 -26.15 -8.79
C SER A 110 -12.93 -25.70 -7.35
N TYR A 111 -14.04 -25.56 -6.64
CA TYR A 111 -14.16 -25.12 -5.26
C TYR A 111 -14.84 -26.20 -4.44
N SER A 112 -14.20 -26.61 -3.36
CA SER A 112 -14.74 -27.58 -2.41
C SER A 112 -15.02 -26.91 -1.07
N TYR A 113 -16.06 -27.35 -0.37
CA TYR A 113 -16.46 -26.81 0.93
C TYR A 113 -16.38 -27.88 2.02
N ASN A 114 -16.21 -27.46 3.27
CA ASN A 114 -16.28 -28.34 4.44
C ASN A 114 -17.73 -28.48 4.96
N GLU A 115 -17.91 -29.26 6.04
CA GLU A 115 -19.23 -29.48 6.68
C GLU A 115 -19.90 -28.19 7.19
N LEU A 116 -19.14 -27.11 7.39
CA LEU A 116 -19.65 -25.80 7.80
C LEU A 116 -19.93 -24.87 6.60
N ASN A 117 -19.91 -25.39 5.36
CA ASN A 117 -20.06 -24.62 4.14
C ASN A 117 -18.97 -23.55 3.93
N LEU A 118 -17.76 -23.78 4.46
CA LEU A 118 -16.59 -22.91 4.29
C LEU A 118 -15.64 -23.50 3.25
N LEU A 119 -15.05 -22.65 2.41
CA LEU A 119 -14.17 -23.06 1.31
C LEU A 119 -12.94 -23.82 1.82
N SER A 120 -12.81 -25.10 1.50
CA SER A 120 -11.72 -25.97 1.98
C SER A 120 -10.59 -26.16 0.96
N GLU A 121 -10.90 -26.23 -0.33
CA GLU A 121 -9.92 -26.45 -1.40
C GLU A 121 -10.29 -25.67 -2.67
N ILE A 122 -9.29 -25.05 -3.30
CA ILE A 122 -9.36 -24.49 -4.65
C ILE A 122 -8.42 -25.31 -5.53
N SER A 123 -8.94 -25.94 -6.57
CA SER A 123 -8.13 -26.62 -7.59
C SER A 123 -8.17 -25.85 -8.90
N LEU A 124 -7.00 -25.51 -9.43
CA LEU A 124 -6.85 -24.81 -10.71
C LEU A 124 -6.79 -25.81 -11.88
N GLY A 125 -6.99 -25.30 -13.11
CA GLY A 125 -6.84 -26.10 -14.34
C GLY A 125 -5.45 -26.71 -14.52
N SER A 126 -4.42 -26.15 -13.87
CA SER A 126 -3.05 -26.69 -13.79
C SER A 126 -2.88 -27.87 -12.84
N GLN A 127 -3.94 -28.29 -12.15
CA GLN A 127 -3.93 -29.26 -11.03
C GLN A 127 -3.28 -28.74 -9.74
N ARG A 128 -2.86 -27.48 -9.69
CA ARG A 128 -2.39 -26.84 -8.46
C ARG A 128 -3.53 -26.69 -7.47
N LYS A 129 -3.27 -27.02 -6.20
CA LYS A 129 -4.27 -27.04 -5.13
C LYS A 129 -3.91 -26.10 -4.00
N PHE A 130 -4.87 -25.27 -3.61
CA PHE A 130 -4.77 -24.38 -2.45
C PHE A 130 -5.71 -24.90 -1.37
N LYS A 131 -5.19 -25.22 -0.20
CA LYS A 131 -6.00 -25.74 0.92
C LYS A 131 -6.18 -24.68 1.99
N LEU A 132 -7.42 -24.48 2.41
CA LEU A 132 -7.79 -23.53 3.45
C LEU A 132 -8.24 -24.31 4.69
N THR A 133 -7.71 -23.90 5.85
CA THR A 133 -8.03 -24.56 7.13
C THR A 133 -8.54 -23.53 8.12
N TYR A 134 -9.57 -23.92 8.88
CA TYR A 134 -10.31 -23.05 9.79
C TYR A 134 -10.16 -23.49 11.24
N ASP A 135 -10.44 -22.59 12.17
CA ASP A 135 -10.68 -22.92 13.57
C ASP A 135 -12.10 -23.46 13.81
N ALA A 136 -12.39 -23.89 15.04
CA ALA A 136 -13.69 -24.45 15.43
C ALA A 136 -14.86 -23.46 15.31
N ASN A 137 -14.61 -22.16 15.15
CA ASN A 137 -15.63 -21.12 14.97
C ASN A 137 -15.76 -20.67 13.51
N GLY A 138 -15.09 -21.35 12.57
CA GLY A 138 -15.12 -21.01 11.14
C GLY A 138 -14.19 -19.88 10.72
N GLY A 139 -13.21 -19.51 11.55
CA GLY A 139 -12.22 -18.49 11.22
C GLY A 139 -10.99 -19.08 10.52
N LEU A 140 -10.54 -18.50 9.41
CA LEU A 140 -9.39 -18.95 8.61
C LEU A 140 -8.10 -18.87 9.43
N ARG A 141 -7.37 -19.98 9.50
CA ARG A 141 -6.09 -20.11 10.23
C ARG A 141 -4.92 -20.25 9.30
N HIS A 142 -5.06 -21.04 8.24
CA HIS A 142 -3.96 -21.32 7.33
C HIS A 142 -4.40 -21.47 5.88
N ILE A 143 -3.55 -20.98 4.99
CA ILE A 143 -3.59 -21.26 3.56
C ILE A 143 -2.32 -22.06 3.23
N THR A 144 -2.51 -23.27 2.70
CA THR A 144 -1.44 -24.13 2.22
C THR A 144 -1.35 -23.99 0.70
N LEU A 145 -0.19 -23.56 0.21
CA LEU A 145 0.10 -23.44 -1.22
C LEU A 145 0.31 -24.82 -1.86
N PRO A 146 0.32 -24.92 -3.20
CA PRO A 146 0.47 -26.20 -3.89
C PRO A 146 1.77 -26.95 -3.57
N SER A 147 2.87 -26.25 -3.27
CA SER A 147 4.12 -26.85 -2.80
C SER A 147 4.06 -27.50 -1.40
N GLY A 148 2.97 -27.28 -0.66
CA GLY A 148 2.81 -27.69 0.74
C GLY A 148 3.27 -26.65 1.76
N THR A 149 3.78 -25.49 1.33
CA THR A 149 4.14 -24.39 2.24
C THR A 149 2.90 -23.75 2.87
N LYS A 150 3.00 -23.41 4.16
CA LYS A 150 1.86 -23.03 5.00
C LYS A 150 1.96 -21.57 5.46
N HIS A 151 1.06 -20.73 4.97
CA HIS A 151 0.86 -19.37 5.46
C HIS A 151 -0.11 -19.39 6.63
N SER A 152 0.24 -18.73 7.74
CA SER A 152 -0.56 -18.76 8.97
C SER A 152 -1.03 -17.37 9.36
N PHE A 153 -2.31 -17.28 9.74
CA PHE A 153 -2.97 -16.03 10.10
C PHE A 153 -3.67 -16.18 11.46
N SER A 154 -3.68 -15.11 12.23
CA SER A 154 -4.49 -15.06 13.44
C SER A 154 -4.88 -13.65 13.83
N ILE A 155 -6.05 -13.53 14.44
CA ILE A 155 -6.46 -12.34 15.17
C ILE A 155 -6.55 -12.66 16.66
N GLN A 156 -6.09 -11.74 17.49
CA GLN A 156 -6.21 -11.85 18.94
C GLN A 156 -6.60 -10.50 19.55
N PRO A 157 -7.68 -10.44 20.35
CA PRO A 157 -7.96 -9.27 21.16
C PRO A 157 -6.92 -9.18 22.29
N SER A 158 -6.27 -8.02 22.39
CA SER A 158 -5.33 -7.65 23.46
C SER A 158 -5.95 -6.54 24.32
N ILE A 159 -5.24 -6.06 25.35
CA ILE A 159 -5.72 -4.91 26.14
C ILE A 159 -5.39 -3.62 25.38
N GLY A 160 -6.42 -2.95 24.85
CA GLY A 160 -6.30 -1.67 24.15
C GLY A 160 -6.17 -1.76 22.63
N PHE A 161 -5.98 -2.96 22.07
CA PHE A 161 -5.85 -3.17 20.62
C PHE A 161 -6.24 -4.60 20.20
N ILE A 162 -6.46 -4.79 18.91
CA ILE A 162 -6.63 -6.07 18.23
C ILE A 162 -5.33 -6.36 17.47
N ARG A 163 -4.73 -7.52 17.73
CA ARG A 163 -3.48 -7.95 17.10
C ARG A 163 -3.77 -8.87 15.93
N PHE A 164 -3.34 -8.47 14.74
CA PHE A 164 -3.24 -9.33 13.58
C PHE A 164 -1.81 -9.88 13.47
N THR A 165 -1.70 -11.20 13.29
CA THR A 165 -0.43 -11.91 13.15
C THR A 165 -0.43 -12.66 11.83
N TYR A 166 0.59 -12.41 11.02
CA TYR A 166 0.88 -13.17 9.82
C TYR A 166 2.26 -13.83 9.93
N THR A 167 2.31 -15.15 9.80
CA THR A 167 3.56 -15.91 9.78
C THR A 167 3.78 -16.50 8.39
N PRO A 168 4.80 -16.05 7.64
CA PRO A 168 5.13 -16.63 6.34
C PRO A 168 5.75 -18.02 6.52
N PRO A 169 5.69 -18.89 5.49
CA PRO A 169 6.26 -20.23 5.54
C PRO A 169 7.73 -20.21 5.94
N GLY A 170 8.15 -21.15 6.79
CA GLY A 170 9.55 -21.32 7.19
C GLY A 170 10.14 -20.21 8.07
N SER A 171 9.39 -19.17 8.44
CA SER A 171 9.80 -18.13 9.38
C SER A 171 9.22 -18.35 10.77
N ASN A 172 10.05 -18.17 11.80
CA ASN A 172 9.60 -18.15 13.20
C ASN A 172 9.28 -16.74 13.71
N LYS A 173 9.45 -15.72 12.87
CA LYS A 173 9.22 -14.31 13.22
C LYS A 173 8.02 -13.79 12.42
N PRO A 174 6.90 -13.46 13.09
CA PRO A 174 5.69 -13.00 12.42
C PRO A 174 5.78 -11.51 12.04
N TYR A 175 4.98 -11.15 11.04
CA TYR A 175 4.55 -9.78 10.77
C TYR A 175 3.33 -9.48 11.66
N LEU A 176 3.36 -8.36 12.39
CA LEU A 176 2.30 -8.00 13.33
C LEU A 176 1.72 -6.62 12.98
N GLN A 177 0.40 -6.50 13.11
CA GLN A 177 -0.31 -5.22 13.05
C GLN A 177 -1.24 -5.10 14.25
N HIS A 178 -1.23 -3.93 14.90
CA HIS A 178 -2.12 -3.61 16.01
C HIS A 178 -3.15 -2.61 15.55
N TYR A 179 -4.43 -2.94 15.72
CA TYR A 179 -5.56 -2.09 15.37
C TYR A 179 -6.28 -1.62 16.64
N SER A 180 -6.83 -0.41 16.64
CA SER A 180 -7.78 0.01 17.65
C SER A 180 -9.07 -0.82 17.53
N TYR A 181 -9.92 -0.78 18.56
CA TYR A 181 -11.25 -1.40 18.47
C TYR A 181 -12.18 -0.72 17.44
N SER A 182 -11.86 0.52 17.03
CA SER A 182 -12.52 1.20 15.91
C SER A 182 -11.93 0.83 14.53
N GLY A 183 -10.90 -0.01 14.49
CA GLY A 183 -10.26 -0.46 13.25
C GLY A 183 -9.13 0.45 12.74
N ALA A 184 -8.66 1.45 13.49
CA ALA A 184 -7.52 2.27 13.08
C ALA A 184 -6.18 1.55 13.36
N LEU A 185 -5.24 1.52 12.41
CA LEU A 185 -3.93 0.87 12.56
C LEU A 185 -3.05 1.69 13.52
N LEU A 186 -2.76 1.17 14.71
CA LEU A 186 -1.93 1.82 15.72
C LEU A 186 -0.43 1.57 15.51
N GLN A 187 -0.08 0.35 15.08
CA GLN A 187 1.31 -0.07 14.98
C GLN A 187 1.52 -1.18 13.96
N THR A 188 2.65 -1.14 13.25
CA THR A 188 3.14 -2.24 12.40
C THR A 188 4.50 -2.70 12.90
N ILE A 189 4.71 -4.02 12.97
CA ILE A 189 5.98 -4.64 13.38
C ILE A 189 6.40 -5.63 12.30
N TYR A 190 7.55 -5.35 11.67
CA TYR A 190 8.09 -6.21 10.62
C TYR A 190 8.79 -7.47 11.18
N PRO A 191 8.78 -8.59 10.43
CA PRO A 191 9.49 -9.80 10.83
C PRO A 191 11.01 -9.57 10.87
N GLY A 192 11.77 -10.44 11.53
CA GLY A 192 13.22 -10.28 11.62
C GLY A 192 13.66 -9.44 12.83
N ASP A 193 14.13 -8.22 12.58
CA ASP A 193 14.72 -7.38 13.63
C ASP A 193 13.68 -6.63 14.48
N GLY A 194 12.40 -6.71 14.08
CA GLY A 194 11.29 -6.11 14.82
C GLY A 194 11.15 -4.61 14.62
N ALA A 195 11.52 -4.10 13.44
CA ALA A 195 11.34 -2.70 13.06
C ALA A 195 9.86 -2.29 13.24
N ARG A 196 9.63 -1.11 13.83
CA ARG A 196 8.28 -0.65 14.16
C ARG A 196 7.92 0.63 13.41
N ILE A 197 6.64 0.73 13.05
CA ILE A 197 6.00 1.98 12.61
C ILE A 197 4.83 2.24 13.57
N ILE A 198 4.72 3.48 14.06
CA ILE A 198 3.64 3.92 14.95
C ILE A 198 2.81 4.96 14.24
N TYR A 199 1.50 4.86 14.43
CA TYR A 199 0.52 5.79 13.92
C TYR A 199 -0.26 6.40 15.10
N ARG A 200 -0.32 7.73 15.17
CA ARG A 200 -1.13 8.47 16.13
C ARG A 200 -2.29 9.13 15.42
N TYR A 201 -3.39 9.29 16.14
CA TYR A 201 -4.62 9.88 15.64
C TYR A 201 -5.08 11.02 16.55
N ASN A 202 -5.73 12.02 15.95
CA ASN A 202 -6.37 13.12 16.67
C ASN A 202 -7.77 12.71 17.18
N SER A 203 -8.46 13.62 17.86
CA SER A 203 -9.81 13.38 18.39
C SER A 203 -10.88 13.09 17.32
N ALA A 204 -10.61 13.46 16.06
CA ALA A 204 -11.47 13.18 14.91
C ALA A 204 -11.10 11.86 14.19
N ASN A 205 -10.25 11.00 14.80
CA ASN A 205 -9.71 9.77 14.21
C ASN A 205 -8.94 9.96 12.90
N LEU A 206 -8.40 11.16 12.65
CA LEU A 206 -7.48 11.43 11.55
C LEU A 206 -6.04 11.27 12.02
N VAL A 207 -5.13 10.86 11.12
CA VAL A 207 -3.73 10.57 11.43
C VAL A 207 -3.02 11.86 11.79
N SER A 208 -2.45 11.95 12.98
CA SER A 208 -1.70 13.14 13.43
C SER A 208 -0.19 12.95 13.28
N GLU A 209 0.31 11.73 13.51
CA GLU A 209 1.75 11.46 13.44
C GLU A 209 2.03 10.05 12.89
N ILE A 210 3.08 9.93 12.09
CA ILE A 210 3.66 8.65 11.66
C ILE A 210 5.14 8.66 12.04
N ILE A 211 5.55 7.68 12.83
CA ILE A 211 6.91 7.60 13.39
C ILE A 211 7.51 6.26 13.02
N HIS A 212 8.74 6.28 12.52
CA HIS A 212 9.45 5.08 12.07
C HIS A 212 10.96 5.31 12.12
N GLY A 213 11.73 4.41 12.75
CA GLY A 213 13.20 4.52 12.75
C GLY A 213 13.73 5.86 13.23
N ASP A 214 14.33 6.63 12.32
CA ASP A 214 14.77 8.02 12.54
C ASP A 214 13.90 9.08 11.84
N GLY A 215 12.79 8.68 11.22
CA GLY A 215 11.81 9.54 10.55
C GLY A 215 10.55 9.80 11.39
N LYS A 216 10.06 11.04 11.32
CA LYS A 216 8.78 11.49 11.90
C LYS A 216 8.04 12.38 10.91
N SER A 217 6.79 12.04 10.62
CA SER A 217 5.85 12.86 9.83
C SER A 217 4.70 13.33 10.70
N GLU A 218 4.50 14.64 10.78
CA GLU A 218 3.40 15.29 11.52
C GLU A 218 2.37 15.85 10.54
N PHE A 219 1.11 15.56 10.79
CA PHE A 219 -0.02 15.93 9.94
C PHE A 219 -0.91 16.91 10.70
N SER A 220 -1.08 18.10 10.12
CA SER A 220 -1.90 19.17 10.67
C SER A 220 -3.16 19.36 9.82
N TYR A 221 -4.27 19.66 10.47
CA TYR A 221 -5.58 19.86 9.86
C TYR A 221 -6.16 21.22 10.24
N GLY A 222 -6.95 21.81 9.35
CA GLY A 222 -7.72 23.02 9.62
C GLY A 222 -8.76 22.78 10.71
N THR A 223 -8.77 23.63 11.73
CA THR A 223 -9.60 23.47 12.94
C THR A 223 -11.11 23.52 12.69
N SER A 224 -11.54 24.23 11.64
CA SER A 224 -12.95 24.36 11.25
C SER A 224 -13.37 23.44 10.11
N THR A 225 -12.44 23.01 9.25
CA THR A 225 -12.73 22.27 8.01
C THR A 225 -12.39 20.78 8.10
N GLY A 226 -11.47 20.37 8.99
CA GLY A 226 -10.94 19.00 9.01
C GLY A 226 -10.04 18.65 7.81
N MET A 227 -9.76 19.63 6.93
CA MET A 227 -8.91 19.44 5.75
C MET A 227 -7.43 19.50 6.10
N PRO A 228 -6.55 18.80 5.37
CA PRO A 228 -5.10 18.99 5.47
C PRO A 228 -4.68 20.45 5.42
N SER A 229 -3.81 20.86 6.34
CA SER A 229 -3.23 22.20 6.36
C SER A 229 -1.72 22.16 6.18
N ALA A 230 -1.03 21.22 6.85
CA ALA A 230 0.41 21.08 6.72
C ALA A 230 0.89 19.66 7.01
N VAL A 231 2.00 19.28 6.38
CA VAL A 231 2.81 18.12 6.74
C VAL A 231 4.22 18.57 7.04
N VAL A 232 4.74 18.20 8.20
CA VAL A 232 6.14 18.39 8.55
C VAL A 232 6.80 17.03 8.61
N HIS A 233 7.80 16.82 7.77
CA HIS A 233 8.58 15.58 7.76
C HIS A 233 10.01 15.87 8.21
N THR A 234 10.49 15.08 9.16
CA THR A 234 11.83 15.16 9.73
C THR A 234 12.47 13.78 9.72
N GLU A 235 13.61 13.66 9.05
CA GLU A 235 14.48 12.49 9.00
C GLU A 235 15.94 12.99 9.01
N ARG A 236 16.92 12.11 9.27
CA ARG A 236 18.34 12.47 9.44
C ARG A 236 18.88 13.40 8.35
N ASP A 237 18.58 13.10 7.10
CA ASP A 237 19.13 13.77 5.91
C ASP A 237 18.05 14.49 5.07
N LEU A 238 16.78 14.46 5.51
CA LEU A 238 15.64 15.04 4.82
C LEU A 238 14.71 15.75 5.81
N GLU A 239 14.46 17.03 5.56
CA GLU A 239 13.53 17.83 6.36
C GLU A 239 12.76 18.77 5.42
N TYR A 240 11.43 18.72 5.48
CA TYR A 240 10.57 19.59 4.69
C TYR A 240 9.26 19.90 5.40
N ARG A 241 8.68 21.05 5.04
CA ARG A 241 7.31 21.44 5.39
C ARG A 241 6.50 21.58 4.10
N TRP A 242 5.32 20.95 4.08
CA TRP A 242 4.39 20.99 2.97
C TRP A 242 3.08 21.62 3.44
N ASP A 243 2.79 22.83 3.00
CA ASP A 243 1.56 23.56 3.34
C ASP A 243 0.52 23.42 2.22
N PHE A 244 -0.76 23.32 2.61
CA PHE A 244 -1.91 23.19 1.71
C PHE A 244 -2.93 24.28 2.05
N ASP A 245 -3.46 24.94 1.01
CA ASP A 245 -4.53 25.92 1.15
C ASP A 245 -5.81 25.44 0.45
N TYR A 246 -6.93 25.47 1.18
CA TYR A 246 -8.21 24.96 0.73
C TYR A 246 -9.32 26.01 0.83
N VAL A 247 -10.13 26.12 -0.22
CA VAL A 247 -11.36 26.93 -0.23
C VAL A 247 -12.53 26.03 -0.57
N GLY A 248 -13.49 25.90 0.36
CA GLY A 248 -14.68 25.06 0.16
C GLY A 248 -14.38 23.58 -0.07
N GLY A 249 -13.20 23.09 0.34
CA GLY A 249 -12.72 21.72 0.11
C GLY A 249 -11.94 21.52 -1.18
N LEU A 250 -11.80 22.56 -2.02
CA LEU A 250 -10.95 22.55 -3.22
C LEU A 250 -9.56 23.07 -2.87
N LEU A 251 -8.53 22.36 -3.34
CA LEU A 251 -7.14 22.69 -3.10
C LEU A 251 -6.73 23.85 -4.00
N MET A 252 -6.40 25.01 -3.44
CA MET A 252 -6.01 26.19 -4.21
C MET A 252 -4.50 26.32 -4.38
N GLU A 253 -3.74 25.98 -3.35
CA GLU A 253 -2.28 26.11 -3.35
C GLU A 253 -1.60 24.98 -2.57
N GLU A 254 -0.45 24.54 -3.07
CA GLU A 254 0.49 23.69 -2.36
C GLU A 254 1.88 24.34 -2.34
N ARG A 255 2.54 24.31 -1.19
CA ARG A 255 3.89 24.84 -1.02
C ARG A 255 4.78 23.83 -0.31
N ILE A 256 5.91 23.50 -0.91
CA ILE A 256 6.91 22.58 -0.36
C ILE A 256 8.18 23.37 -0.08
N ASP A 257 8.49 23.55 1.19
CA ASP A 257 9.69 24.21 1.67
C ASP A 257 10.65 23.17 2.28
N PHE A 258 11.79 22.96 1.60
CA PHE A 258 12.85 22.09 2.09
C PHE A 258 13.80 22.87 3.01
N SER A 259 14.31 22.20 4.05
CA SER A 259 15.32 22.75 4.94
C SER A 259 16.63 23.00 4.19
N ALA A 260 17.30 24.13 4.45
CA ALA A 260 18.55 24.51 3.77
C ALA A 260 19.65 23.43 3.86
N LYS A 261 19.63 22.61 4.91
CA LYS A 261 20.57 21.49 5.11
C LYS A 261 20.47 20.41 4.03
N THR A 262 19.31 20.27 3.40
CA THR A 262 19.04 19.20 2.43
C THR A 262 19.68 19.48 1.07
N GLY A 263 19.97 20.75 0.75
CA GLY A 263 20.42 21.19 -0.57
C GLY A 263 19.38 21.02 -1.67
N LEU A 264 18.10 20.96 -1.31
CA LEU A 264 16.96 20.79 -2.22
C LEU A 264 16.28 22.12 -2.51
N SER A 265 15.61 22.21 -3.66
CA SER A 265 14.88 23.40 -4.08
C SER A 265 13.39 23.32 -3.74
N ASN A 266 12.85 24.44 -3.26
CA ASN A 266 11.43 24.59 -2.90
C ASN A 266 10.54 24.62 -4.14
N ALA A 267 9.27 24.27 -3.94
CA ALA A 267 8.25 24.29 -4.98
C ALA A 267 6.94 24.92 -4.49
N LYS A 268 6.21 25.56 -5.41
CA LYS A 268 4.87 26.07 -5.18
C LYS A 268 4.00 25.74 -6.39
N PHE A 269 2.81 25.18 -6.16
CA PHE A 269 1.81 24.89 -7.16
C PHE A 269 0.50 25.59 -6.80
N SER A 270 -0.20 26.14 -7.79
CA SER A 270 -1.54 26.67 -7.64
C SER A 270 -2.50 26.06 -8.65
N TYR A 271 -3.74 25.93 -8.21
CA TYR A 271 -4.80 25.19 -8.86
C TYR A 271 -6.01 26.09 -9.07
N GLU A 272 -6.57 26.04 -10.27
CA GLU A 272 -7.76 26.82 -10.64
C GLU A 272 -8.90 25.88 -11.04
N TYR A 273 -10.13 26.24 -10.66
CA TYR A 273 -11.33 25.42 -10.90
C TYR A 273 -12.41 26.20 -11.66
N ASP A 274 -13.24 25.50 -12.43
CA ASP A 274 -14.44 26.06 -13.04
C ASP A 274 -15.66 26.06 -12.11
N GLY A 275 -16.80 26.59 -12.59
CA GLY A 275 -18.07 26.63 -11.85
C GLY A 275 -18.71 25.26 -11.59
N ASN A 276 -18.15 24.17 -12.14
CA ASN A 276 -18.54 22.79 -11.85
C ASN A 276 -17.54 22.10 -10.90
N PHE A 277 -16.62 22.86 -10.29
CA PHE A 277 -15.59 22.38 -9.37
C PHE A 277 -14.58 21.42 -10.03
N ARG A 278 -14.35 21.56 -11.34
CA ARG A 278 -13.37 20.77 -12.10
C ARG A 278 -12.09 21.56 -12.29
N LEU A 279 -10.95 20.89 -12.28
CA LEU A 279 -9.63 21.51 -12.36
C LEU A 279 -9.36 22.01 -13.78
N ILE A 280 -9.12 23.30 -13.98
CA ILE A 280 -8.91 23.92 -15.30
C ILE A 280 -7.48 24.42 -15.54
N ALA A 281 -6.69 24.65 -14.48
CA ALA A 281 -5.29 25.01 -14.64
C ALA A 281 -4.44 24.56 -13.45
N ILE A 282 -3.21 24.13 -13.75
CA ILE A 282 -2.14 23.97 -12.76
C ILE A 282 -0.97 24.85 -13.20
N GLN A 283 -0.54 25.72 -12.31
CA GLN A 283 0.62 26.59 -12.52
C GLN A 283 1.53 26.54 -11.29
N GLY A 284 2.77 27.04 -11.40
CA GLY A 284 3.68 26.96 -10.26
C GLY A 284 5.09 27.43 -10.55
N ARG A 285 5.97 27.23 -9.56
CA ARG A 285 7.40 27.53 -9.66
C ARG A 285 8.22 26.51 -8.87
N ILE A 286 9.41 26.18 -9.38
CA ILE A 286 10.38 25.29 -8.75
C ILE A 286 11.75 25.96 -8.78
N GLY A 287 12.44 26.05 -7.62
CA GLY A 287 13.78 26.64 -7.56
C GLY A 287 13.87 28.08 -8.11
N GLY A 288 12.77 28.84 -8.02
CA GLY A 288 12.66 30.20 -8.58
C GLY A 288 12.30 30.29 -10.07
N GLN A 289 12.25 29.17 -10.80
CA GLN A 289 11.80 29.12 -12.20
C GLN A 289 10.30 28.91 -12.28
N ASN A 290 9.59 29.72 -13.08
CA ASN A 290 8.16 29.54 -13.32
C ASN A 290 7.89 28.40 -14.30
N LEU A 291 6.88 27.60 -13.99
CA LEU A 291 6.42 26.50 -14.84
C LEU A 291 5.43 27.02 -15.89
N GLN A 292 5.36 26.32 -17.03
CA GLN A 292 4.31 26.55 -18.01
C GLN A 292 2.96 26.13 -17.42
N SER A 293 1.91 26.94 -17.61
CA SER A 293 0.56 26.61 -17.15
C SER A 293 0.06 25.36 -17.89
N GLN A 294 -0.38 24.36 -17.14
CA GLN A 294 -1.03 23.17 -17.67
C GLN A 294 -2.54 23.37 -17.59
N ASN A 295 -3.15 23.68 -18.73
CA ASN A 295 -4.58 23.95 -18.83
C ASN A 295 -5.38 22.67 -19.10
N PHE A 296 -6.59 22.59 -18.56
CA PHE A 296 -7.52 21.49 -18.76
C PHE A 296 -8.87 22.04 -19.22
N ALA A 297 -9.50 21.33 -20.14
CA ALA A 297 -10.86 21.60 -20.57
C ALA A 297 -11.63 20.28 -20.58
N TYR A 298 -12.95 20.37 -20.40
CA TYR A 298 -13.83 19.23 -20.28
C TYR A 298 -14.95 19.30 -21.29
N ASN A 299 -15.31 18.14 -21.83
CA ASN A 299 -16.41 18.03 -22.76
C ASN A 299 -17.75 18.16 -22.03
N GLU A 300 -18.64 19.05 -22.49
CA GLU A 300 -19.95 19.27 -21.87
C GLU A 300 -20.91 18.08 -22.01
N LYS A 301 -20.70 17.21 -23.02
CA LYS A 301 -21.55 16.04 -23.30
C LYS A 301 -21.17 14.85 -22.42
N THR A 302 -19.87 14.57 -22.30
CA THR A 302 -19.36 13.35 -21.64
C THR A 302 -18.73 13.61 -20.28
N GLY A 303 -18.33 14.85 -19.98
CA GLY A 303 -17.56 15.22 -18.78
C GLY A 303 -16.09 14.78 -18.82
N SER A 304 -15.68 14.05 -19.86
CA SER A 304 -14.30 13.63 -20.05
C SER A 304 -13.40 14.81 -20.46
N LEU A 305 -12.09 14.65 -20.27
CA LEU A 305 -11.09 15.64 -20.66
C LEU A 305 -11.12 15.87 -22.18
N ASP A 306 -11.22 17.13 -22.59
CA ASP A 306 -11.12 17.62 -23.98
C ASP A 306 -9.75 18.28 -24.24
N GLN A 307 -9.06 18.74 -23.18
CA GLN A 307 -7.72 19.33 -23.29
C GLN A 307 -6.85 18.97 -22.08
N ILE A 308 -5.57 18.67 -22.33
CA ILE A 308 -4.52 18.38 -21.33
C ILE A 308 -3.26 19.16 -21.71
N GLY A 309 -3.00 20.27 -21.03
CA GLY A 309 -1.94 21.20 -21.38
C GLY A 309 -2.08 21.71 -22.82
N GLN A 310 -1.10 21.40 -23.66
CA GLN A 310 -1.09 21.73 -25.09
C GLN A 310 -1.85 20.72 -25.97
N PHE A 311 -2.24 19.56 -25.44
CA PHE A 311 -2.85 18.49 -26.19
C PHE A 311 -4.38 18.57 -26.13
N LYS A 312 -5.03 18.48 -27.29
CA LYS A 312 -6.48 18.33 -27.41
C LYS A 312 -6.84 16.85 -27.52
N VAL A 313 -7.77 16.40 -26.69
CA VAL A 313 -8.36 15.06 -26.70
C VAL A 313 -9.66 15.13 -27.50
N SER A 314 -9.78 14.31 -28.53
CA SER A 314 -10.98 14.22 -29.36
C SER A 314 -11.34 12.77 -29.65
N HIS A 315 -12.61 12.55 -30.00
CA HIS A 315 -13.17 11.23 -30.29
C HIS A 315 -13.75 11.24 -31.71
N PRO A 316 -12.92 11.04 -32.76
CA PRO A 316 -13.40 11.08 -34.15
C PRO A 316 -14.48 10.02 -34.44
N THR A 317 -14.33 8.85 -33.82
CA THR A 317 -15.32 7.77 -33.81
C THR A 317 -15.49 7.25 -32.38
N PRO A 318 -16.62 6.60 -32.03
CA PRO A 318 -16.83 6.08 -30.67
C PRO A 318 -15.75 5.10 -30.19
N ASN A 319 -15.09 4.42 -31.13
CA ASN A 319 -14.03 3.45 -30.84
C ASN A 319 -12.61 4.02 -31.02
N GLN A 320 -12.45 5.31 -31.30
CA GLN A 320 -11.14 5.93 -31.50
C GLN A 320 -11.00 7.20 -30.64
N THR A 321 -9.93 7.26 -29.86
CA THR A 321 -9.54 8.47 -29.12
C THR A 321 -8.25 9.00 -29.73
N THR A 322 -8.20 10.32 -29.98
CA THR A 322 -7.02 11.01 -30.48
C THR A 322 -6.60 12.12 -29.54
N VAL A 323 -5.32 12.17 -29.21
CA VAL A 323 -4.69 13.19 -28.36
C VAL A 323 -3.62 13.88 -29.19
N GLY A 324 -3.71 15.18 -29.44
CA GLY A 324 -2.74 15.87 -30.29
C GLY A 324 -2.61 17.37 -30.04
N ASP A 325 -1.44 17.91 -30.37
CA ASP A 325 -1.08 19.33 -30.18
C ASP A 325 -0.91 20.09 -31.51
N GLY A 326 -1.36 19.48 -32.61
CA GLY A 326 -1.20 19.98 -33.98
C GLY A 326 0.12 19.59 -34.65
N THR A 327 1.16 19.24 -33.87
CA THR A 327 2.44 18.71 -34.37
C THR A 327 2.41 17.18 -34.37
N ALA A 328 2.09 16.61 -33.21
CA ALA A 328 1.94 15.18 -33.01
C ALA A 328 0.49 14.83 -32.67
N THR A 329 0.06 13.67 -33.17
CA THR A 329 -1.25 13.07 -32.88
C THR A 329 -1.05 11.62 -32.47
N PHE A 330 -1.43 11.32 -31.22
CA PHE A 330 -1.52 9.98 -30.66
C PHE A 330 -2.94 9.48 -30.86
N SER A 331 -3.13 8.38 -31.56
CA SER A 331 -4.46 7.79 -31.77
C SER A 331 -4.50 6.38 -31.21
N ARG A 332 -5.54 6.05 -30.47
CA ARG A 332 -5.84 4.68 -30.05
C ARG A 332 -7.18 4.22 -30.58
N THR A 333 -7.30 2.94 -30.86
CA THR A 333 -8.54 2.30 -31.32
C THR A 333 -8.86 1.10 -30.44
N ILE A 334 -10.13 0.97 -30.07
CA ILE A 334 -10.64 -0.13 -29.25
C ILE A 334 -11.54 -1.07 -30.08
N ASP A 335 -11.64 -2.32 -29.63
CA ASP A 335 -12.58 -3.31 -30.17
C ASP A 335 -14.00 -3.19 -29.55
N GLY A 336 -14.87 -4.14 -29.91
CA GLY A 336 -16.24 -4.19 -29.38
C GLY A 336 -16.34 -4.48 -27.88
N ARG A 337 -15.26 -4.93 -27.21
CA ARG A 337 -15.16 -5.14 -25.76
C ARG A 337 -14.38 -4.03 -25.05
N PHE A 338 -14.06 -2.94 -25.74
CA PHE A 338 -13.24 -1.83 -25.22
C PHE A 338 -11.77 -2.21 -24.97
N LEU A 339 -11.26 -3.25 -25.63
CA LEU A 339 -9.84 -3.64 -25.61
C LEU A 339 -9.06 -2.86 -26.66
N GLU A 340 -7.85 -2.40 -26.33
CA GLU A 340 -7.02 -1.60 -27.23
C GLU A 340 -6.43 -2.43 -28.37
N THR A 341 -6.83 -2.19 -29.61
CA THR A 341 -6.38 -2.97 -30.79
C THR A 341 -5.29 -2.28 -31.57
N LEU A 342 -5.21 -0.95 -31.51
CA LEU A 342 -4.24 -0.17 -32.27
C LEU A 342 -3.86 1.10 -31.54
N ILE A 343 -2.56 1.39 -31.47
CA ILE A 343 -1.98 2.68 -31.07
C ILE A 343 -1.13 3.19 -32.24
N THR A 344 -1.25 4.47 -32.57
CA THR A 344 -0.46 5.11 -33.64
C THR A 344 0.02 6.48 -33.17
N VAL A 345 1.25 6.84 -33.53
CA VAL A 345 1.83 8.17 -33.35
C VAL A 345 2.10 8.75 -34.73
N MET A 346 1.47 9.88 -35.01
CA MET A 346 1.68 10.65 -36.22
C MET A 346 2.37 11.96 -35.88
N ILE A 347 3.47 12.31 -36.55
CA ILE A 347 4.14 13.60 -36.42
C ILE A 347 4.18 14.24 -37.81
N HIS A 348 3.68 15.47 -37.96
CA HIS A 348 3.53 16.14 -39.26
C HIS A 348 2.86 15.27 -40.34
N ARG A 349 1.82 14.52 -39.95
CA ARG A 349 1.08 13.54 -40.79
C ARG A 349 1.89 12.32 -41.24
N MET A 350 3.11 12.13 -40.74
CA MET A 350 3.88 10.92 -40.94
C MET A 350 3.61 9.96 -39.78
N ALA A 351 3.15 8.73 -40.09
CA ALA A 351 3.05 7.67 -39.09
C ALA A 351 4.46 7.17 -38.74
N VAL A 352 4.98 7.63 -37.60
CA VAL A 352 6.33 7.30 -37.11
C VAL A 352 6.34 6.04 -36.25
N PHE A 353 5.21 5.74 -35.61
CA PHE A 353 5.03 4.56 -34.77
C PHE A 353 3.61 4.02 -34.89
N ARG A 354 3.46 2.70 -34.98
CA ARG A 354 2.17 2.00 -34.96
C ARG A 354 2.34 0.69 -34.19
N MET A 355 1.43 0.38 -33.29
CA MET A 355 1.41 -0.86 -32.53
C MET A 355 0.02 -1.48 -32.57
N GLU A 356 -0.08 -2.70 -33.08
CA GLU A 356 -1.31 -3.48 -33.18
C GLU A 356 -1.32 -4.56 -32.11
N PHE A 357 -2.48 -4.80 -31.51
CA PHE A 357 -2.71 -5.82 -30.49
C PHE A 357 -3.76 -6.81 -30.98
N THR A 358 -3.49 -8.10 -30.77
CA THR A 358 -4.53 -9.14 -30.84
C THR A 358 -4.72 -9.71 -29.45
N HIS A 359 -5.98 -9.95 -29.09
CA HIS A 359 -6.34 -10.49 -27.78
C HIS A 359 -6.84 -11.92 -27.92
N ASP A 360 -6.65 -12.69 -26.86
CA ASP A 360 -7.31 -13.98 -26.70
C ASP A 360 -8.81 -13.82 -26.32
N MET A 361 -9.48 -14.95 -26.14
CA MET A 361 -10.90 -14.96 -25.78
C MET A 361 -11.14 -14.32 -24.40
N HIS A 362 -10.15 -14.29 -23.51
CA HIS A 362 -10.24 -13.69 -22.17
C HIS A 362 -9.78 -12.22 -22.12
N GLY A 363 -9.35 -11.65 -23.25
CA GLY A 363 -8.88 -10.28 -23.33
C GLY A 363 -7.40 -10.07 -22.99
N ARG A 364 -6.62 -11.15 -22.77
CA ARG A 364 -5.15 -11.03 -22.67
C ARG A 364 -4.56 -10.74 -24.03
N ILE A 365 -3.49 -9.97 -24.07
CA ILE A 365 -2.73 -9.72 -25.30
C ILE A 365 -1.99 -11.01 -25.71
N ALA A 366 -2.36 -11.53 -26.88
CA ALA A 366 -1.80 -12.74 -27.48
C ALA A 366 -0.72 -12.41 -28.52
N GLN A 367 -0.84 -11.27 -29.23
CA GLN A 367 0.19 -10.80 -30.15
C GLN A 367 0.30 -9.28 -30.11
N THR A 368 1.53 -8.79 -30.22
CA THR A 368 1.81 -7.38 -30.53
C THR A 368 2.59 -7.28 -31.83
N ARG A 369 2.17 -6.39 -32.72
CA ARG A 369 2.91 -6.04 -33.93
C ARG A 369 3.23 -4.56 -33.97
N THR A 370 4.51 -4.25 -33.86
CA THR A 370 5.03 -2.88 -33.84
C THR A 370 5.66 -2.53 -35.18
N TYR A 371 5.30 -1.38 -35.74
CA TYR A 371 5.89 -0.78 -36.93
C TYR A 371 6.53 0.53 -36.52
N THR A 372 7.82 0.66 -36.80
CA THR A 372 8.56 1.90 -36.52
C THR A 372 9.11 2.43 -37.84
N ARG A 373 8.90 3.73 -38.08
CA ARG A 373 9.48 4.46 -39.20
C ARG A 373 10.41 5.53 -38.66
N ASN A 374 11.70 5.44 -39.01
CA ASN A 374 12.65 6.51 -38.74
C ASN A 374 12.98 7.24 -40.04
N VAL A 375 13.19 8.55 -39.97
CA VAL A 375 13.57 9.35 -41.14
C VAL A 375 14.97 8.92 -41.58
N GLY A 376 15.10 8.42 -42.81
CA GLY A 376 16.38 7.94 -43.37
C GLY A 376 16.71 6.46 -43.15
N VAL A 377 15.85 5.68 -42.47
CA VAL A 377 16.01 4.22 -42.27
C VAL A 377 14.75 3.49 -42.75
N ASN A 378 14.93 2.28 -43.31
CA ASN A 378 13.79 1.45 -43.71
C ASN A 378 12.89 1.13 -42.51
N THR A 379 11.58 1.12 -42.75
CA THR A 379 10.60 0.65 -41.76
C THR A 379 10.85 -0.81 -41.41
N TYR A 380 10.95 -1.13 -40.14
CA TYR A 380 11.02 -2.51 -39.67
C TYR A 380 9.78 -2.85 -38.82
N THR A 381 9.45 -4.13 -38.81
CA THR A 381 8.30 -4.68 -38.09
C THR A 381 8.78 -5.65 -37.03
N ASN A 382 8.31 -5.49 -35.80
CA ASN A 382 8.57 -6.40 -34.70
C ASN A 382 7.26 -7.10 -34.32
N ILE A 383 7.23 -8.42 -34.43
CA ILE A 383 6.08 -9.24 -34.05
C ILE A 383 6.49 -10.05 -32.82
N LYS A 384 5.64 -10.03 -31.79
CA LYS A 384 5.78 -10.86 -30.59
C LYS A 384 4.48 -11.61 -30.34
N ASN A 385 4.55 -12.94 -30.26
CA ASN A 385 3.44 -13.78 -29.83
C ASN A 385 3.67 -14.21 -28.37
N TYR A 386 2.66 -14.07 -27.53
CA TYR A 386 2.73 -14.41 -26.11
C TYR A 386 1.96 -15.71 -25.86
N THR A 387 2.58 -16.63 -25.12
CA THR A 387 1.94 -17.88 -24.68
C THR A 387 1.84 -17.91 -23.17
N TRP A 388 0.67 -18.35 -22.68
CA TRP A 388 0.32 -18.38 -21.26
C TRP A 388 0.06 -19.82 -20.83
N ASP A 389 0.35 -20.14 -19.57
CA ASP A 389 -0.19 -21.36 -18.96
C ASP A 389 -1.66 -21.18 -18.54
N CYS A 390 -2.30 -22.26 -18.10
CA CYS A 390 -3.69 -22.24 -17.62
C CYS A 390 -3.89 -21.47 -16.29
N ASP A 391 -2.81 -21.11 -15.59
CA ASP A 391 -2.87 -20.22 -14.41
C ASP A 391 -2.71 -18.75 -14.78
N GLY A 392 -2.47 -18.44 -16.07
CA GLY A 392 -2.26 -17.10 -16.57
C GLY A 392 -0.85 -16.55 -16.35
N GLN A 393 0.18 -17.41 -16.28
CA GLN A 393 1.60 -17.03 -16.22
C GLN A 393 2.24 -17.04 -17.62
N LEU A 394 3.12 -16.08 -17.90
CA LEU A 394 3.77 -15.97 -19.21
C LEU A 394 4.81 -17.08 -19.39
N VAL A 395 4.62 -18.02 -20.32
CA VAL A 395 5.54 -19.15 -20.55
C VAL A 395 6.52 -18.87 -21.68
N GLY A 396 6.11 -18.14 -22.72
CA GLY A 396 6.96 -17.89 -23.86
C GLY A 396 6.61 -16.62 -24.62
N VAL A 397 7.62 -16.06 -25.27
CA VAL A 397 7.47 -14.97 -26.25
C VAL A 397 8.19 -15.37 -27.52
N GLU A 398 7.43 -15.65 -28.57
CA GLU A 398 7.97 -15.91 -29.90
C GLU A 398 8.17 -14.58 -30.62
N ALA A 399 9.42 -14.25 -30.91
CA ALA A 399 9.83 -13.06 -31.63
C ALA A 399 11.14 -13.36 -32.36
N GLN A 400 11.70 -12.37 -33.06
CA GLN A 400 13.07 -12.47 -33.60
C GLN A 400 14.08 -12.88 -32.53
N GLU A 401 13.85 -12.41 -31.29
CA GLU A 401 14.60 -12.83 -30.11
C GLU A 401 13.64 -13.52 -29.12
N PRO A 402 13.59 -14.87 -29.11
CA PRO A 402 12.61 -15.58 -28.33
C PRO A 402 12.96 -15.60 -26.83
N TRP A 403 11.91 -15.60 -26.01
CA TRP A 403 11.97 -15.75 -24.56
C TRP A 403 11.21 -16.99 -24.10
N GLY A 404 11.72 -17.67 -23.09
CA GLY A 404 11.06 -18.79 -22.42
C GLY A 404 11.17 -18.68 -20.90
N PHE A 405 10.10 -19.05 -20.20
CA PHE A 405 10.02 -18.99 -18.74
C PHE A 405 9.44 -20.30 -18.20
N ARG A 406 9.96 -20.79 -17.07
CA ARG A 406 9.43 -21.95 -16.36
C ARG A 406 9.18 -21.58 -14.91
N TYR A 407 8.14 -22.15 -14.32
CA TYR A 407 7.72 -21.84 -12.95
C TYR A 407 7.62 -23.09 -12.08
N ASP A 408 7.72 -22.91 -10.77
CA ASP A 408 7.40 -23.94 -9.78
C ASP A 408 5.90 -23.92 -9.39
N ASP A 409 5.52 -24.82 -8.50
CA ASP A 409 4.15 -24.97 -7.98
C ASP A 409 3.65 -23.77 -7.16
N ASN A 410 4.53 -22.88 -6.68
CA ASN A 410 4.16 -21.62 -6.03
C ASN A 410 4.11 -20.45 -7.04
N GLY A 411 4.68 -20.63 -8.23
CA GLY A 411 4.83 -19.63 -9.27
C GLY A 411 6.10 -18.80 -9.17
N ASN A 412 7.17 -19.33 -8.55
CA ASN A 412 8.52 -18.76 -8.66
C ASN A 412 9.12 -19.10 -10.03
N MET A 413 9.82 -18.17 -10.67
CA MET A 413 10.44 -18.38 -11.98
C MET A 413 11.72 -19.21 -11.85
N LEU A 414 11.71 -20.48 -12.25
CA LEU A 414 12.83 -21.42 -12.15
C LEU A 414 13.92 -21.21 -13.21
N SER A 415 13.55 -20.74 -14.40
CA SER A 415 14.52 -20.50 -15.47
C SER A 415 14.06 -19.42 -16.43
N LEU A 416 15.03 -18.63 -16.90
CA LEU A 416 14.87 -17.62 -17.94
C LEU A 416 15.68 -18.05 -19.17
N THR A 417 15.01 -18.26 -20.30
CA THR A 417 15.66 -18.57 -21.58
C THR A 417 15.59 -17.37 -22.51
N TYR A 418 16.72 -16.90 -23.03
CA TYR A 418 16.81 -15.82 -24.02
C TYR A 418 17.71 -16.23 -25.18
N ARG A 419 17.19 -16.20 -26.42
CA ARG A 419 17.92 -16.64 -27.63
C ARG A 419 18.60 -18.01 -27.50
N GLY A 420 17.96 -18.94 -26.78
CA GLY A 420 18.48 -20.29 -26.51
C GLY A 420 19.40 -20.42 -25.28
N ASN A 421 19.86 -19.30 -24.69
CA ASN A 421 20.63 -19.32 -23.45
C ASN A 421 19.70 -19.38 -22.24
N THR A 422 19.76 -20.46 -21.47
CA THR A 422 18.93 -20.66 -20.27
C THR A 422 19.73 -20.34 -19.00
N ILE A 423 19.23 -19.40 -18.22
CA ILE A 423 19.79 -19.02 -16.91
C ILE A 423 18.89 -19.63 -15.82
N PRO A 424 19.40 -20.54 -14.98
CA PRO A 424 18.64 -21.11 -13.87
C PRO A 424 18.50 -20.12 -12.71
N MET A 425 17.43 -20.25 -11.96
CA MET A 425 17.17 -19.55 -10.70
C MET A 425 16.88 -20.57 -9.60
N GLU A 426 17.49 -20.38 -8.44
CA GLU A 426 17.27 -21.23 -7.27
C GLU A 426 16.49 -20.46 -6.20
N TYR A 427 15.54 -21.13 -5.53
CA TYR A 427 14.74 -20.53 -4.46
C TYR A 427 14.87 -21.31 -3.17
N SER A 428 14.67 -20.61 -2.06
CA SER A 428 14.48 -21.21 -0.74
C SER A 428 13.03 -21.65 -0.54
N ASN A 429 12.80 -22.48 0.48
CA ASN A 429 11.46 -22.93 0.90
C ASN A 429 10.52 -21.80 1.38
N THR A 430 10.98 -20.55 1.36
CA THR A 430 10.21 -19.35 1.74
C THR A 430 10.02 -18.40 0.55
N ASP A 431 10.10 -18.92 -0.68
CA ASP A 431 9.93 -18.17 -1.95
C ASP A 431 10.91 -16.98 -2.10
N ARG A 432 12.12 -17.09 -1.54
CA ARG A 432 13.21 -16.12 -1.73
C ARG A 432 14.24 -16.66 -2.72
N ILE A 433 14.67 -15.85 -3.68
CA ILE A 433 15.69 -16.22 -4.68
C ILE A 433 17.07 -16.33 -4.03
N LEU A 434 17.74 -17.47 -4.16
CA LEU A 434 19.08 -17.72 -3.64
C LEU A 434 20.16 -17.41 -4.67
N LYS A 435 19.91 -17.74 -5.94
CA LYS A 435 20.85 -17.52 -7.05
C LYS A 435 20.13 -17.15 -8.33
N PHE A 436 20.81 -16.34 -9.14
CA PHE A 436 20.49 -16.09 -10.54
C PHE A 436 21.72 -16.44 -11.38
N GLY A 437 21.66 -17.56 -12.11
CA GLY A 437 22.85 -18.21 -12.65
C GLY A 437 23.82 -18.55 -11.52
N GLU A 438 25.06 -18.05 -11.61
CA GLU A 438 26.08 -18.20 -10.57
C GLU A 438 26.06 -17.08 -9.51
N GLY A 439 25.30 -16.01 -9.74
CA GLY A 439 25.30 -14.84 -8.88
C GLY A 439 24.43 -15.04 -7.63
N PRO A 440 24.98 -14.92 -6.41
CA PRO A 440 24.22 -15.14 -5.18
C PRO A 440 23.39 -13.91 -4.80
N TYR A 441 22.20 -14.15 -4.26
CA TYR A 441 21.36 -13.15 -3.60
C TYR A 441 21.49 -13.28 -2.08
N LYS A 442 21.50 -12.13 -1.39
CA LYS A 442 21.49 -12.07 0.08
C LYS A 442 20.34 -11.22 0.55
N TYR A 443 19.75 -11.62 1.68
CA TYR A 443 18.62 -10.94 2.29
C TYR A 443 18.96 -10.40 3.68
N GLU A 444 18.29 -9.31 4.05
CA GLU A 444 18.17 -8.85 5.42
C GLU A 444 17.18 -9.74 6.20
N ALA A 445 17.18 -9.64 7.54
CA ALA A 445 16.27 -10.39 8.42
C ALA A 445 14.77 -10.15 8.13
N ARG A 446 14.43 -8.98 7.55
CA ARG A 446 13.06 -8.60 7.11
C ARG A 446 12.62 -9.22 5.77
N GLY A 447 13.49 -9.95 5.08
CA GLY A 447 13.23 -10.48 3.74
C GLY A 447 13.50 -9.49 2.60
N LEU A 448 14.16 -8.36 2.89
CA LEU A 448 14.56 -7.36 1.88
C LEU A 448 15.85 -7.81 1.17
N VAL A 449 15.94 -7.63 -0.16
CA VAL A 449 17.15 -8.00 -0.91
C VAL A 449 18.29 -7.03 -0.59
N ALA A 450 19.28 -7.50 0.16
CA ALA A 450 20.43 -6.70 0.62
C ALA A 450 21.62 -6.76 -0.35
N GLN A 451 21.71 -7.82 -1.17
CA GLN A 451 22.70 -7.94 -2.25
C GLN A 451 22.09 -8.71 -3.42
N ASN A 452 22.34 -8.25 -4.66
CA ASN A 452 21.97 -8.98 -5.87
C ASN A 452 23.14 -9.79 -6.47
N ALA A 453 22.84 -10.53 -7.54
CA ALA A 453 23.81 -11.29 -8.32
C ALA A 453 24.98 -10.47 -8.89
N ARG A 454 24.84 -9.14 -9.03
CA ARG A 454 25.87 -8.23 -9.54
C ARG A 454 26.78 -7.65 -8.44
N GLU A 455 26.65 -8.17 -7.22
CA GLU A 455 27.31 -7.69 -6.00
C GLU A 455 26.97 -6.23 -5.65
N GLU A 456 25.85 -5.72 -6.15
CA GLU A 456 25.30 -4.43 -5.74
C GLU A 456 24.64 -4.62 -4.39
N ARG A 457 24.92 -3.71 -3.47
CA ARG A 457 24.43 -3.76 -2.09
C ARG A 457 23.38 -2.69 -1.88
N PHE A 458 22.33 -3.05 -1.16
CA PHE A 458 21.15 -2.24 -0.93
C PHE A 458 20.90 -2.05 0.57
N HIS A 459 20.49 -0.84 0.95
CA HIS A 459 20.14 -0.49 2.31
C HIS A 459 18.76 0.16 2.34
N TYR A 460 17.93 -0.25 3.31
CA TYR A 460 16.53 0.13 3.37
C TYR A 460 16.20 0.86 4.68
N SER A 461 15.23 1.77 4.63
CA SER A 461 14.64 2.41 5.80
C SER A 461 13.86 1.40 6.67
N THR A 462 13.37 1.84 7.82
CA THR A 462 12.47 1.05 8.69
C THR A 462 11.18 0.62 8.00
N GLN A 463 10.66 1.45 7.10
CA GLN A 463 9.47 1.17 6.29
C GLN A 463 9.75 0.25 5.08
N GLY A 464 11.02 -0.14 4.85
CA GLY A 464 11.40 -0.97 3.71
C GLY A 464 11.56 -0.18 2.40
N LEU A 465 11.80 1.13 2.47
CA LEU A 465 12.11 1.97 1.31
C LEU A 465 13.61 1.91 1.00
N LEU A 466 14.01 1.82 -0.27
CA LEU A 466 15.42 1.74 -0.66
C LEU A 466 16.10 3.11 -0.52
N ILE A 467 16.92 3.30 0.51
CA ILE A 467 17.54 4.62 0.81
C ILE A 467 18.99 4.75 0.30
N ARG A 468 19.69 3.63 0.07
CA ARG A 468 21.05 3.64 -0.50
C ARG A 468 21.32 2.39 -1.33
N ALA A 469 21.95 2.58 -2.49
CA ALA A 469 22.45 1.51 -3.34
C ALA A 469 23.92 1.77 -3.68
N THR A 470 24.78 0.76 -3.51
CA THR A 470 26.23 0.92 -3.74
C THR A 470 26.84 -0.28 -4.45
N LYS A 471 27.86 -0.01 -5.26
CA LYS A 471 28.77 -1.01 -5.80
C LYS A 471 30.20 -0.49 -5.71
N ARG A 472 31.07 -1.25 -5.03
CA ARG A 472 32.45 -0.86 -4.75
C ARG A 472 33.16 -0.45 -6.04
N GLY A 473 33.71 0.77 -6.07
CA GLY A 473 34.44 1.32 -7.21
C GLY A 473 33.58 1.72 -8.42
N ARG A 474 32.24 1.59 -8.36
CA ARG A 474 31.35 1.93 -9.48
C ARG A 474 30.39 3.07 -9.15
N PHE A 475 29.59 2.94 -8.09
CA PHE A 475 28.59 3.95 -7.73
C PHE A 475 28.18 3.88 -6.26
N ASP A 476 27.67 5.01 -5.75
CA ASP A 476 26.97 5.13 -4.47
C ASP A 476 25.84 6.15 -4.67
N VAL A 477 24.60 5.69 -4.56
CA VAL A 477 23.39 6.50 -4.81
C VAL A 477 22.53 6.47 -3.56
N ARG A 478 22.00 7.64 -3.18
CA ARG A 478 21.04 7.82 -2.09
C ARG A 478 19.68 8.25 -2.64
N TYR A 479 18.64 7.77 -2.00
CA TYR A 479 17.25 8.05 -2.35
C TYR A 479 16.51 8.62 -1.15
N TYR A 480 15.60 9.55 -1.42
CA TYR A 480 14.74 10.16 -0.41
C TYR A 480 13.29 10.10 -0.84
N TYR A 481 12.41 9.88 0.12
CA TYR A 481 10.98 9.69 -0.10
C TYR A 481 10.17 10.74 0.66
N ASP A 482 8.96 11.01 0.19
CA ASP A 482 8.00 11.82 0.95
C ASP A 482 7.15 10.97 1.91
N HIS A 483 6.30 11.65 2.68
CA HIS A 483 5.31 11.07 3.59
C HIS A 483 4.30 10.10 2.96
N LEU A 484 4.22 10.01 1.62
CA LEU A 484 3.39 9.06 0.87
C LEU A 484 4.23 7.91 0.28
N ASN A 485 5.50 7.79 0.67
CA ASN A 485 6.47 6.83 0.18
C ASN A 485 6.77 6.98 -1.33
N ARG A 486 6.64 8.19 -1.90
CA ARG A 486 7.02 8.49 -3.29
C ARG A 486 8.46 8.98 -3.35
N LEU A 487 9.21 8.57 -4.37
CA LEU A 487 10.60 8.99 -4.55
C LEU A 487 10.66 10.47 -4.92
N ILE A 488 11.19 11.32 -4.05
CA ILE A 488 11.30 12.78 -4.31
C ILE A 488 12.71 13.20 -4.68
N THR A 489 13.75 12.43 -4.36
CA THR A 489 15.13 12.81 -4.66
C THR A 489 16.03 11.61 -4.88
N ARG A 490 16.88 11.71 -5.90
CA ARG A 490 18.06 10.86 -6.13
C ARG A 490 19.33 11.70 -6.02
N LYS A 491 20.29 11.27 -5.20
CA LYS A 491 21.63 11.88 -5.09
C LYS A 491 22.69 10.87 -5.44
N ASP A 492 23.60 11.20 -6.35
CA ASP A 492 24.74 10.35 -6.68
C ASP A 492 26.01 10.73 -5.90
N ASN A 493 27.05 9.91 -6.07
CA ASN A 493 28.37 10.10 -5.47
C ASN A 493 29.15 11.29 -6.04
N PHE A 494 28.74 11.83 -7.19
CA PHE A 494 29.32 13.03 -7.80
C PHE A 494 28.64 14.33 -7.32
N GLY A 495 27.61 14.18 -6.46
CA GLY A 495 26.83 15.26 -5.90
C GLY A 495 25.77 15.83 -6.85
N ASN A 496 25.46 15.13 -7.95
CA ASN A 496 24.30 15.44 -8.77
C ASN A 496 23.04 15.07 -8.01
N VAL A 497 22.05 15.97 -8.07
CA VAL A 497 20.78 15.84 -7.37
C VAL A 497 19.67 15.96 -8.39
N THR A 498 18.78 14.98 -8.40
CA THR A 498 17.57 14.98 -9.22
C THR A 498 16.37 14.94 -8.29
N GLN A 499 15.51 15.96 -8.35
CA GLN A 499 14.24 16.05 -7.62
C GLN A 499 13.07 15.68 -8.52
N PHE A 500 12.10 14.97 -7.95
CA PHE A 500 10.86 14.58 -8.60
C PHE A 500 9.69 15.27 -7.88
N PHE A 501 8.79 15.88 -8.65
CA PHE A 501 7.60 16.55 -8.13
C PHE A 501 6.32 15.97 -8.73
N TYR A 502 5.27 16.01 -7.93
CA TYR A 502 3.96 15.41 -8.20
C TYR A 502 2.90 16.48 -7.95
N ASN A 503 2.23 16.96 -9.00
CA ASN A 503 1.20 18.00 -8.90
C ASN A 503 -0.21 17.51 -9.30
N ASN A 504 -0.35 16.28 -9.81
CA ASN A 504 -1.63 15.70 -10.20
C ASN A 504 -2.30 15.01 -9.00
N GLN A 505 -3.34 15.63 -8.45
CA GLN A 505 -4.04 15.11 -7.26
C GLN A 505 -4.91 13.87 -7.55
N GLU A 506 -5.37 13.70 -8.79
CA GLU A 506 -6.14 12.51 -9.17
C GLU A 506 -5.23 11.29 -9.33
N ARG A 507 -3.99 11.52 -9.79
CA ARG A 507 -2.97 10.51 -10.02
C ARG A 507 -1.68 10.87 -9.29
N GLN A 508 -1.73 10.78 -7.97
CA GLN A 508 -0.67 11.18 -7.04
C GLN A 508 0.72 10.53 -7.27
N ASN A 509 0.82 9.46 -8.06
CA ASN A 509 2.09 8.76 -8.33
C ASN A 509 2.75 9.18 -9.66
N GLU A 510 2.08 10.02 -10.47
CA GLU A 510 2.63 10.52 -11.73
C GLU A 510 3.62 11.67 -11.50
N VAL A 511 4.86 11.50 -11.95
CA VAL A 511 5.90 12.55 -11.88
C VAL A 511 5.58 13.62 -12.93
N SER A 512 5.29 14.85 -12.51
CA SER A 512 4.99 15.92 -13.46
C SER A 512 6.20 16.76 -13.82
N GLN A 513 7.11 16.99 -12.86
CA GLN A 513 8.30 17.81 -13.04
C GLN A 513 9.53 17.12 -12.46
N ILE A 514 10.63 17.22 -13.18
CA ILE A 514 11.95 16.74 -12.74
C ILE A 514 12.89 17.94 -12.75
N TYR A 515 13.55 18.19 -11.62
CA TYR A 515 14.42 19.35 -11.45
C TYR A 515 15.79 18.96 -10.92
N SER A 516 16.86 19.52 -11.48
CA SER A 516 18.22 19.34 -10.98
C SER A 516 18.74 20.66 -10.40
N PRO A 517 18.81 20.80 -9.07
CA PRO A 517 19.18 22.07 -8.42
C PRO A 517 20.54 22.63 -8.83
N ARG A 518 21.54 21.75 -9.02
CA ARG A 518 22.91 22.16 -9.37
C ARG A 518 22.99 22.79 -10.76
N ASP A 519 22.33 22.18 -11.74
CA ASP A 519 22.38 22.64 -13.12
C ASP A 519 21.26 23.64 -13.45
N GLY A 520 20.34 23.88 -12.50
CA GLY A 520 19.07 24.55 -12.75
C GLY A 520 18.21 23.80 -13.78
N LYS A 521 18.39 22.46 -13.88
CA LYS A 521 17.85 21.68 -14.99
C LYS A 521 16.38 21.30 -14.85
N LEU A 522 15.44 21.82 -15.64
CA LEU A 522 14.01 21.48 -15.59
C LEU A 522 13.59 20.58 -16.77
N MET A 523 12.82 19.55 -16.44
CA MET A 523 12.12 18.68 -17.38
C MET A 523 10.64 18.56 -16.97
N SER A 524 9.75 18.87 -17.91
CA SER A 524 8.30 18.81 -17.71
C SER A 524 7.72 17.62 -18.49
N LEU A 525 6.85 16.85 -17.83
CA LEU A 525 6.26 15.64 -18.39
C LEU A 525 4.75 15.84 -18.58
N THR A 526 4.21 15.29 -19.67
CA THR A 526 2.77 15.33 -19.96
C THR A 526 2.29 13.93 -20.35
N TYR A 527 1.20 13.54 -19.70
CA TYR A 527 0.59 12.21 -19.82
C TYR A 527 -0.73 12.30 -20.59
N ASP A 528 -1.11 11.20 -21.24
CA ASP A 528 -2.42 11.07 -21.87
C ASP A 528 -3.53 10.85 -20.82
N ASP A 529 -4.76 10.76 -21.31
CA ASP A 529 -5.94 10.49 -20.50
C ASP A 529 -5.96 9.09 -19.87
N ARG A 530 -5.02 8.18 -20.19
CA ARG A 530 -4.81 6.88 -19.49
C ARG A 530 -3.70 6.93 -18.45
N GLY A 531 -2.79 7.90 -18.55
CA GLY A 531 -1.64 8.04 -17.64
C GLY A 531 -0.33 7.54 -18.23
N HIS A 532 -0.26 7.45 -19.56
CA HIS A 532 0.97 7.12 -20.26
C HIS A 532 1.68 8.37 -20.74
N LEU A 533 3.01 8.36 -20.65
CA LEU A 533 3.84 9.50 -21.00
C LEU A 533 3.84 9.71 -22.52
N VAL A 534 3.30 10.83 -22.99
CA VAL A 534 3.24 11.15 -24.43
C VAL A 534 4.18 12.27 -24.84
N TYR A 535 4.58 13.13 -23.90
CA TYR A 535 5.42 14.27 -24.18
C TYR A 535 6.33 14.62 -23.01
N ALA A 536 7.58 14.95 -23.34
CA ALA A 536 8.55 15.48 -22.40
C ALA A 536 9.21 16.73 -23.00
N GLN A 537 9.22 17.80 -22.22
CA GLN A 537 10.00 18.99 -22.54
C GLN A 537 11.22 19.03 -21.65
N VAL A 538 12.39 18.80 -22.25
CA VAL A 538 13.69 18.85 -21.59
C VAL A 538 14.37 20.12 -22.07
N TYR A 539 14.53 21.13 -21.21
CA TYR A 539 15.10 22.41 -21.64
C TYR A 539 14.24 23.07 -22.73
N ARG A 540 14.84 23.28 -23.90
CA ARG A 540 14.23 23.80 -25.12
C ARG A 540 13.85 22.68 -26.08
N HIS A 541 14.23 21.44 -25.79
CA HIS A 541 13.99 20.29 -26.66
C HIS A 541 12.66 19.63 -26.30
N LYS A 542 11.89 19.37 -27.34
CA LYS A 542 10.57 18.75 -27.28
C LYS A 542 10.68 17.31 -27.76
N TYR A 543 10.23 16.38 -26.93
CA TYR A 543 10.23 14.95 -27.24
C TYR A 543 8.81 14.40 -27.19
N TYR A 544 8.41 13.73 -28.26
CA TYR A 544 7.17 12.96 -28.36
C TYR A 544 7.48 11.49 -28.12
N ILE A 545 6.73 10.86 -27.21
CA ILE A 545 7.09 9.56 -26.67
C ILE A 545 6.00 8.55 -27.04
N ALA A 546 6.40 7.46 -27.70
CA ALA A 546 5.54 6.32 -27.94
C ALA A 546 5.72 5.28 -26.82
N THR A 547 4.62 4.88 -26.19
CA THR A 547 4.60 3.88 -25.12
C THR A 547 3.96 2.58 -25.58
N ASP A 548 4.25 1.49 -24.86
CA ASP A 548 3.51 0.24 -24.96
C ASP A 548 2.17 0.31 -24.20
N GLN A 549 1.45 -0.81 -24.12
CA GLN A 549 0.16 -0.94 -23.43
C GLN A 549 0.23 -0.70 -21.91
N CYS A 550 1.40 -0.86 -21.29
CA CYS A 550 1.60 -0.64 -19.87
C CYS A 550 2.06 0.79 -19.56
N GLY A 551 2.33 1.61 -20.58
CA GLY A 551 2.90 2.94 -20.42
C GLY A 551 4.42 3.00 -20.42
N THR A 552 5.09 1.92 -20.80
CA THR A 552 6.56 1.88 -20.90
C THR A 552 7.03 2.59 -22.17
N PRO A 553 7.93 3.59 -22.10
CA PRO A 553 8.46 4.26 -23.28
C PRO A 553 9.26 3.33 -24.19
N VAL A 554 8.85 3.18 -25.46
CA VAL A 554 9.52 2.34 -26.46
C VAL A 554 10.38 3.19 -27.40
N MET A 555 9.84 4.33 -27.86
CA MET A 555 10.48 5.18 -28.86
C MET A 555 10.27 6.66 -28.53
N MET A 556 11.31 7.48 -28.73
CA MET A 556 11.26 8.93 -28.52
C MET A 556 11.61 9.65 -29.81
N PHE A 557 10.76 10.59 -30.20
CA PHE A 557 10.88 11.38 -31.42
C PHE A 557 11.11 12.85 -31.09
N ASN A 558 11.86 13.56 -31.94
CA ASN A 558 11.91 15.02 -31.88
C ASN A 558 10.65 15.64 -32.53
N GLN A 559 10.57 16.97 -32.52
CA GLN A 559 9.46 17.71 -33.13
C GLN A 559 9.31 17.51 -34.66
N TYR A 560 10.33 17.01 -35.34
CA TYR A 560 10.32 16.76 -36.78
C TYR A 560 9.95 15.31 -37.14
N GLY A 561 9.79 14.43 -36.15
CA GLY A 561 9.47 13.02 -36.36
C GLY A 561 10.69 12.10 -36.52
N GLU A 562 11.90 12.59 -36.24
CA GLU A 562 13.11 11.77 -36.22
C GLU A 562 13.23 11.02 -34.89
N GLY A 563 13.54 9.73 -34.96
CA GLY A 563 13.75 8.87 -33.81
C GLY A 563 15.08 9.17 -33.12
N ILE A 564 15.02 9.73 -31.91
CA ILE A 564 16.19 10.14 -31.12
C ILE A 564 16.67 9.02 -30.18
N ARG A 565 15.75 8.18 -29.70
CA ARG A 565 16.05 7.08 -28.78
C ARG A 565 15.03 5.95 -28.94
N GLU A 566 15.54 4.74 -29.07
CA GLU A 566 14.79 3.49 -29.12
C GLU A 566 15.24 2.60 -27.96
N ILE A 567 14.29 1.99 -27.26
CA ILE A 567 14.57 1.11 -26.13
C ILE A 567 13.82 -0.21 -26.31
N MET A 568 14.56 -1.32 -26.38
CA MET A 568 14.00 -2.68 -26.38
C MET A 568 14.21 -3.33 -25.02
N ARG A 569 13.15 -3.98 -24.52
CA ARG A 569 13.12 -4.62 -23.20
C ARG A 569 12.71 -6.09 -23.28
N SER A 570 13.11 -6.86 -22.27
CA SER A 570 12.53 -8.15 -21.96
C SER A 570 11.05 -7.99 -21.58
N PRO A 571 10.25 -9.07 -21.62
CA PRO A 571 8.85 -9.03 -21.18
C PRO A 571 8.67 -8.53 -19.74
N TYR A 572 9.66 -8.75 -18.87
CA TYR A 572 9.67 -8.30 -17.47
C TYR A 572 10.31 -6.92 -17.27
N GLY A 573 10.68 -6.21 -18.35
CA GLY A 573 11.14 -4.82 -18.31
C GLY A 573 12.66 -4.60 -18.32
N HIS A 574 13.48 -5.66 -18.38
CA HIS A 574 14.93 -5.51 -18.44
C HIS A 574 15.36 -4.92 -19.78
N ILE A 575 16.13 -3.82 -19.79
CA ILE A 575 16.62 -3.19 -21.02
C ILE A 575 17.67 -4.09 -21.68
N VAL A 576 17.40 -4.51 -22.91
CA VAL A 576 18.28 -5.35 -23.74
C VAL A 576 19.04 -4.50 -24.74
N TYR A 577 18.40 -3.44 -25.25
CA TYR A 577 18.98 -2.52 -26.22
C TYR A 577 18.48 -1.10 -25.96
N ASP A 578 19.38 -0.13 -26.04
CA ASP A 578 19.11 1.30 -25.93
C ASP A 578 19.99 2.04 -26.92
N SER A 579 19.38 2.73 -27.90
CA SER A 579 20.14 3.41 -28.95
C SER A 579 20.79 4.72 -28.51
N ASN A 580 20.32 5.33 -27.41
CA ASN A 580 20.87 6.58 -26.91
C ASN A 580 20.76 6.70 -25.38
N PRO A 581 21.63 6.00 -24.62
CA PRO A 581 21.57 5.98 -23.16
C PRO A 581 21.91 7.33 -22.50
N TYR A 582 22.54 8.27 -23.23
CA TYR A 582 22.93 9.58 -22.71
C TYR A 582 21.76 10.55 -22.53
N LEU A 583 20.65 10.33 -23.26
CA LEU A 583 19.43 11.11 -23.06
C LEU A 583 18.73 10.64 -21.78
N TYR A 584 18.91 11.36 -20.68
CA TYR A 584 18.29 11.03 -19.41
C TYR A 584 16.76 11.13 -19.50
N MET A 585 16.08 9.99 -19.33
CA MET A 585 14.63 9.91 -19.17
C MET A 585 14.35 8.83 -18.12
N PRO A 586 13.90 9.22 -16.92
CA PRO A 586 13.79 8.28 -15.81
C PRO A 586 12.46 7.53 -15.76
N ILE A 587 11.41 8.00 -16.45
CA ILE A 587 10.14 7.25 -16.53
C ILE A 587 10.34 6.05 -17.45
N ASP A 588 10.00 4.86 -16.96
CA ASP A 588 10.33 3.59 -17.60
C ASP A 588 9.22 2.54 -17.42
N PHE A 589 9.56 1.28 -17.10
CA PHE A 589 8.66 0.14 -17.07
C PHE A 589 7.39 0.42 -16.27
N CYS A 590 6.23 0.27 -16.94
CA CYS A 590 4.90 0.52 -16.38
C CYS A 590 4.73 1.89 -15.70
N GLY A 591 5.45 2.92 -16.18
CA GLY A 591 5.42 4.28 -15.62
C GLY A 591 6.25 4.46 -14.33
N GLY A 592 7.02 3.46 -13.91
CA GLY A 592 7.94 3.55 -12.78
C GLY A 592 9.17 4.41 -13.08
N ILE A 593 9.96 4.73 -12.05
CA ILE A 593 11.17 5.56 -12.15
C ILE A 593 12.40 4.64 -12.19
N LEU A 594 13.02 4.48 -13.36
CA LEU A 594 14.26 3.74 -13.54
C LEU A 594 15.46 4.54 -13.01
N ASP A 595 16.24 3.90 -12.14
CA ASP A 595 17.61 4.32 -11.91
C ASP A 595 18.55 3.60 -12.89
N GLN A 596 19.08 4.35 -13.85
CA GLN A 596 19.96 3.84 -14.90
C GLN A 596 21.23 3.16 -14.35
N VAL A 597 21.66 3.51 -13.14
CA VAL A 597 22.90 2.98 -12.54
C VAL A 597 22.66 1.61 -11.90
N THR A 598 21.57 1.45 -11.14
CA THR A 598 21.21 0.18 -10.50
C THR A 598 20.41 -0.73 -11.41
N SER A 599 19.84 -0.20 -12.50
CA SER A 599 18.85 -0.86 -13.36
C SER A 599 17.57 -1.29 -12.63
N LEU A 600 17.29 -0.72 -11.45
CA LEU A 600 16.08 -0.98 -10.68
C LEU A 600 15.02 0.07 -10.98
N VAL A 601 13.75 -0.34 -10.90
CA VAL A 601 12.60 0.53 -11.16
C VAL A 601 11.90 0.82 -9.84
N HIS A 602 11.87 2.09 -9.44
CA HIS A 602 11.08 2.56 -8.32
C HIS A 602 9.63 2.68 -8.76
N MET A 603 8.80 1.78 -8.25
CA MET A 603 7.38 1.71 -8.55
C MET A 603 6.56 2.50 -7.51
N PRO A 604 5.28 2.76 -7.78
CA PRO A 604 4.38 3.36 -6.80
C PRO A 604 4.38 2.64 -5.44
N ASN A 605 4.04 3.37 -4.38
CA ASN A 605 4.01 2.91 -2.98
C ASN A 605 5.40 2.54 -2.40
N GLY A 606 6.48 3.07 -2.97
CA GLY A 606 7.84 2.92 -2.44
C GLY A 606 8.47 1.54 -2.67
N LYS A 607 7.82 0.67 -3.43
CA LYS A 607 8.36 -0.65 -3.80
C LYS A 607 9.37 -0.50 -4.93
N VAL A 608 10.44 -1.28 -4.85
CA VAL A 608 11.46 -1.33 -5.89
C VAL A 608 11.37 -2.66 -6.60
N TYR A 609 11.38 -2.63 -7.92
CA TYR A 609 11.27 -3.77 -8.80
C TYR A 609 12.60 -4.02 -9.50
N ASP A 610 13.01 -5.29 -9.58
CA ASP A 610 14.17 -5.73 -10.35
C ASP A 610 13.69 -6.38 -11.67
N PRO A 611 13.78 -5.65 -12.80
CA PRO A 611 13.33 -6.16 -14.10
C PRO A 611 14.16 -7.33 -14.61
N LEU A 612 15.37 -7.56 -14.09
CA LEU A 612 16.24 -8.66 -14.52
C LEU A 612 15.66 -10.02 -14.15
N ILE A 613 15.11 -10.13 -12.94
CA ILE A 613 14.55 -11.37 -12.39
C ILE A 613 13.02 -11.38 -12.36
N GLY A 614 12.38 -10.26 -12.67
CA GLY A 614 10.92 -10.15 -12.70
C GLY A 614 10.27 -10.11 -11.31
N GLN A 615 10.97 -9.61 -10.28
CA GLN A 615 10.52 -9.67 -8.89
C GLN A 615 10.67 -8.35 -8.13
N TRP A 616 9.89 -8.21 -7.06
CA TRP A 616 10.03 -7.13 -6.10
C TRP A 616 11.27 -7.33 -5.22
N MET A 617 12.04 -6.26 -5.00
CA MET A 617 13.20 -6.25 -4.08
C MET A 617 12.78 -6.31 -2.61
N THR A 618 11.52 -5.97 -2.32
CA THR A 618 10.95 -5.97 -0.99
C THR A 618 9.64 -6.77 -0.97
N PRO A 619 9.41 -7.60 0.07
CA PRO A 619 8.17 -8.36 0.19
C PRO A 619 6.97 -7.44 0.38
N ASN A 620 5.82 -7.88 -0.14
CA ASN A 620 4.58 -7.15 -0.02
C ASN A 620 3.85 -7.44 1.31
N TRP A 621 4.42 -6.98 2.43
CA TRP A 621 3.82 -7.15 3.76
C TRP A 621 2.49 -6.39 3.94
N GLU A 622 2.39 -5.17 3.40
CA GLU A 622 1.23 -4.29 3.65
C GLU A 622 -0.07 -4.77 3.00
N ASN A 623 0.01 -5.57 1.92
CA ASN A 623 -1.18 -6.03 1.18
C ASN A 623 -1.41 -7.54 1.32
N VAL A 624 -0.87 -8.18 2.36
CA VAL A 624 -1.07 -9.63 2.60
C VAL A 624 -2.55 -9.92 2.86
N ASP A 625 -3.19 -9.08 3.65
CA ASP A 625 -4.62 -9.10 3.96
C ASP A 625 -5.47 -9.14 2.67
N GLN A 626 -5.24 -8.22 1.73
CA GLN A 626 -5.98 -8.16 0.46
C GLN A 626 -5.81 -9.43 -0.38
N ARG A 627 -4.67 -10.13 -0.22
CA ARG A 627 -4.37 -11.38 -0.93
C ARG A 627 -5.00 -12.61 -0.27
N ILE A 628 -5.47 -12.51 0.98
CA ILE A 628 -6.21 -13.61 1.64
C ILE A 628 -7.52 -13.89 0.90
N SER A 629 -8.21 -12.86 0.41
CA SER A 629 -9.43 -13.01 -0.39
C SER A 629 -9.21 -13.71 -1.73
N ASN A 630 -7.99 -13.65 -2.28
CA ASN A 630 -7.61 -14.27 -3.54
C ASN A 630 -6.39 -15.20 -3.34
N PRO A 631 -6.58 -16.41 -2.75
CA PRO A 631 -5.47 -17.28 -2.35
C PRO A 631 -4.50 -17.64 -3.49
N THR A 632 -4.97 -17.66 -4.74
CA THR A 632 -4.16 -17.94 -5.93
C THR A 632 -3.08 -16.88 -6.20
N ARG A 633 -3.26 -15.66 -5.68
CA ARG A 633 -2.31 -14.53 -5.78
C ARG A 633 -1.48 -14.35 -4.51
N LEU A 634 -1.57 -15.27 -3.55
CA LEU A 634 -0.82 -15.22 -2.29
C LEU A 634 0.67 -15.54 -2.54
N HIS A 635 1.45 -14.49 -2.78
CA HIS A 635 2.90 -14.53 -2.93
C HIS A 635 3.50 -13.22 -2.41
N LEU A 636 4.75 -13.18 -1.95
CA LEU A 636 5.33 -11.92 -1.40
C LEU A 636 6.13 -11.11 -2.43
N TYR A 637 6.80 -11.76 -3.39
CA TYR A 637 7.76 -11.11 -4.31
C TYR A 637 7.31 -11.00 -5.78
N ARG A 638 6.12 -11.51 -6.11
CA ARG A 638 5.68 -11.71 -7.50
C ARG A 638 5.08 -10.43 -8.11
N PHE A 639 5.52 -10.09 -9.31
CA PHE A 639 4.93 -9.00 -10.10
C PHE A 639 3.69 -9.49 -10.85
N ASN A 640 2.55 -8.82 -10.64
CA ASN A 640 1.27 -9.05 -11.32
C ASN A 640 0.92 -10.52 -11.63
N GLY A 641 1.16 -11.47 -10.72
CA GLY A 641 0.87 -12.88 -10.99
C GLY A 641 1.65 -13.49 -12.16
N ASN A 642 2.91 -13.09 -12.42
CA ASN A 642 3.71 -13.50 -13.59
C ASN A 642 3.07 -13.13 -14.94
N ASP A 643 2.21 -12.10 -14.94
CA ASP A 643 1.68 -11.48 -16.15
C ASP A 643 2.23 -10.04 -16.26
N PRO A 644 3.43 -9.85 -16.82
CA PRO A 644 4.00 -8.52 -16.96
C PRO A 644 3.39 -7.71 -18.12
N ILE A 645 2.60 -8.33 -18.99
CA ILE A 645 2.10 -7.74 -20.24
C ILE A 645 0.72 -7.08 -20.04
N ASN A 646 -0.16 -7.71 -19.27
CA ASN A 646 -1.52 -7.23 -19.01
C ASN A 646 -1.60 -6.52 -17.65
N HIS A 647 -0.63 -5.63 -17.38
CA HIS A 647 -0.62 -4.81 -16.18
C HIS A 647 -1.79 -3.81 -16.22
N HIS A 648 -2.56 -3.70 -15.13
CA HIS A 648 -3.81 -2.92 -15.05
C HIS A 648 -4.97 -3.39 -15.96
N HIS A 649 -4.85 -4.55 -16.61
CA HIS A 649 -5.95 -5.13 -17.38
C HIS A 649 -6.91 -5.92 -16.47
N THR A 650 -8.18 -5.50 -16.40
CA THR A 650 -9.22 -6.24 -15.67
C THR A 650 -9.91 -7.22 -16.62
N ARG A 651 -9.87 -8.52 -16.29
CA ARG A 651 -10.61 -9.56 -17.04
C ARG A 651 -12.11 -9.56 -16.75
N ASP A 652 -12.53 -8.90 -15.69
CA ASP A 652 -13.91 -8.88 -15.24
C ASP A 652 -14.75 -7.93 -16.09
N HIS A 653 -15.99 -8.34 -16.38
CA HIS A 653 -16.97 -7.44 -16.98
C HIS A 653 -17.40 -6.34 -16.00
N PRO A 654 -17.90 -5.19 -16.49
CA PRO A 654 -18.49 -4.18 -15.62
C PRO A 654 -19.64 -4.77 -14.80
N LYS A 655 -19.59 -4.58 -13.47
CA LYS A 655 -20.60 -5.13 -12.54
C LYS A 655 -21.86 -4.26 -12.42
N ASP A 656 -21.71 -2.95 -12.61
CA ASP A 656 -22.77 -1.96 -12.44
C ASP A 656 -22.89 -1.05 -13.68
N HIS A 657 -24.07 -0.45 -13.87
CA HIS A 657 -24.34 0.56 -14.91
C HIS A 657 -23.39 1.76 -14.85
N LEU A 658 -22.92 2.18 -13.67
CA LEU A 658 -21.90 3.23 -13.54
C LEU A 658 -20.56 2.82 -14.17
N ALA A 659 -20.15 1.57 -13.97
CA ALA A 659 -18.95 1.03 -14.58
C ALA A 659 -19.09 0.96 -16.11
N TRP A 660 -20.29 0.61 -16.61
CA TRP A 660 -20.62 0.68 -18.04
C TRP A 660 -20.54 2.10 -18.60
N ILE A 661 -21.17 3.08 -17.96
CA ILE A 661 -21.19 4.46 -18.45
C ILE A 661 -19.76 5.05 -18.46
N LYS A 662 -18.95 4.72 -17.45
CA LYS A 662 -17.52 5.06 -17.42
C LYS A 662 -16.75 4.38 -18.56
N LEU A 663 -17.01 3.09 -18.82
CA LEU A 663 -16.35 2.34 -19.89
C LEU A 663 -16.67 2.92 -21.29
N VAL A 664 -17.90 3.41 -21.49
CA VAL A 664 -18.32 4.11 -22.72
C VAL A 664 -17.66 5.49 -22.87
N GLY A 665 -17.01 6.01 -21.82
CA GLY A 665 -16.23 7.25 -21.86
C GLY A 665 -16.91 8.47 -21.23
N TYR A 666 -18.02 8.26 -20.51
CA TYR A 666 -18.69 9.33 -19.76
C TYR A 666 -18.15 9.39 -18.32
N ASP A 667 -17.64 10.56 -17.92
CA ASP A 667 -17.27 10.83 -16.55
C ASP A 667 -18.40 11.56 -15.80
N ILE A 668 -19.26 10.75 -15.17
CA ILE A 668 -20.41 11.25 -14.40
C ILE A 668 -19.96 12.16 -13.25
N ASN A 669 -18.80 11.92 -12.66
CA ASN A 669 -18.28 12.72 -11.55
C ASN A 669 -18.00 14.16 -11.97
N SER A 670 -17.61 14.35 -13.23
CA SER A 670 -17.36 15.65 -13.83
C SER A 670 -18.63 16.28 -14.42
N LEU A 671 -19.58 15.48 -14.93
CA LEU A 671 -20.86 15.97 -15.45
C LEU A 671 -21.84 16.42 -14.36
N VAL A 672 -21.92 15.64 -13.28
CA VAL A 672 -22.87 15.82 -12.19
C VAL A 672 -22.09 15.89 -10.88
N PRO A 673 -21.44 17.03 -10.57
CA PRO A 673 -20.68 17.18 -9.34
C PRO A 673 -21.53 16.86 -8.11
N GLN A 674 -22.82 17.22 -8.12
CA GLN A 674 -23.74 16.96 -7.01
C GLN A 674 -23.98 15.46 -6.74
N ALA A 675 -23.81 14.59 -7.73
CA ALA A 675 -23.89 13.15 -7.56
C ALA A 675 -22.55 12.55 -7.12
N ASN A 676 -21.48 13.34 -7.14
CA ASN A 676 -20.16 12.93 -6.72
C ASN A 676 -20.09 12.96 -5.19
N ASP A 677 -19.63 11.85 -4.59
CA ASP A 677 -19.35 11.81 -3.17
C ASP A 677 -18.31 12.84 -2.75
N ARG A 678 -17.38 13.24 -3.64
CA ARG A 678 -16.34 14.25 -3.36
C ARG A 678 -16.87 15.60 -2.86
N LEU A 679 -18.09 16.00 -3.24
CA LEU A 679 -18.67 17.29 -2.87
C LEU A 679 -19.20 17.32 -1.43
N TYR A 680 -19.61 16.17 -0.90
CA TYR A 680 -20.16 16.04 0.45
C TYR A 680 -19.22 15.30 1.41
N GLN A 681 -18.37 14.43 0.86
CA GLN A 681 -17.23 13.81 1.52
C GLN A 681 -15.99 14.47 0.91
N GLN A 682 -15.52 15.55 1.55
CA GLN A 682 -14.27 16.17 1.15
C GLN A 682 -13.15 15.14 1.32
N LYS A 683 -12.69 14.55 0.21
CA LYS A 683 -11.65 13.52 0.25
C LYS A 683 -10.36 14.18 0.64
N ASN A 684 -9.91 13.90 1.85
CA ASN A 684 -8.56 14.21 2.30
C ASN A 684 -7.55 13.68 1.24
N PRO A 685 -6.59 14.46 0.72
CA PRO A 685 -5.51 13.97 -0.14
C PRO A 685 -4.84 12.69 0.38
N TRP A 686 -4.79 12.54 1.71
CA TRP A 686 -4.25 11.39 2.40
C TRP A 686 -5.25 10.24 2.52
N THR A 687 -6.41 10.25 1.83
CA THR A 687 -7.42 9.18 1.94
C THR A 687 -6.84 7.81 1.56
N ARG A 688 -5.88 7.75 0.63
CA ARG A 688 -5.17 6.49 0.30
C ARG A 688 -4.27 6.03 1.45
N LEU A 689 -3.55 6.96 2.08
CA LEU A 689 -2.81 6.71 3.32
C LEU A 689 -3.78 6.23 4.41
N HIS A 690 -4.86 6.94 4.68
CA HIS A 690 -5.91 6.53 5.64
C HIS A 690 -6.48 5.15 5.34
N ARG A 691 -6.79 4.81 4.08
CA ARG A 691 -7.30 3.48 3.71
C ARG A 691 -6.31 2.36 4.03
N SER A 692 -5.01 2.60 3.84
CA SER A 692 -3.97 1.64 4.24
C SER A 692 -3.76 1.52 5.75
N LEU A 693 -4.29 2.48 6.52
CA LEU A 693 -4.20 2.56 7.98
C LEU A 693 -5.52 2.19 8.68
N VAL A 694 -6.44 1.56 7.96
CA VAL A 694 -7.69 1.02 8.50
C VAL A 694 -7.65 -0.50 8.39
N MET A 695 -8.24 -1.15 9.38
CA MET A 695 -8.39 -2.59 9.49
C MET A 695 -9.02 -3.13 8.20
N PRO A 696 -8.45 -4.16 7.57
CA PRO A 696 -8.96 -4.72 6.33
C PRO A 696 -10.40 -5.22 6.49
N GLU A 697 -11.23 -5.10 5.44
CA GLU A 697 -12.64 -5.55 5.45
C GLU A 697 -12.80 -7.01 5.90
N ILE A 698 -11.83 -7.87 5.55
CA ILE A 698 -11.75 -9.28 5.95
C ILE A 698 -11.73 -9.46 7.48
N MET A 699 -11.22 -8.46 8.19
CA MET A 699 -11.15 -8.43 9.65
C MET A 699 -12.23 -7.55 10.28
N GLN A 700 -12.97 -6.75 9.49
CA GLN A 700 -14.06 -5.91 9.99
C GLN A 700 -15.31 -6.75 10.28
N HIS A 701 -16.02 -6.41 11.35
CA HIS A 701 -17.37 -6.90 11.57
C HIS A 701 -18.32 -6.11 10.65
N THR A 702 -18.75 -6.76 9.56
CA THR A 702 -19.80 -6.35 8.62
C THR A 702 -20.61 -5.11 9.04
N HIS A 703 -20.28 -3.94 8.46
CA HIS A 703 -21.23 -2.97 7.91
C HIS A 703 -20.51 -1.77 7.27
N ASP A 704 -20.73 -1.62 5.97
CA ASP A 704 -20.46 -0.50 5.05
C ASP A 704 -18.99 0.02 4.88
N PRO A 705 -18.47 0.06 3.64
CA PRO A 705 -17.11 0.50 3.32
C PRO A 705 -16.92 2.03 3.28
N ASP A 706 -17.91 2.81 3.74
CA ASP A 706 -17.78 4.27 3.80
C ASP A 706 -17.20 4.69 5.17
N PRO A 707 -16.05 5.39 5.23
CA PRO A 707 -15.45 5.88 6.46
C PRO A 707 -16.18 7.15 6.94
N ILE A 708 -17.52 7.15 6.89
CA ILE A 708 -18.25 8.06 7.75
C ILE A 708 -18.03 7.49 9.14
N THR A 709 -17.26 8.19 9.97
CA THR A 709 -17.40 8.04 11.41
C THR A 709 -18.86 8.36 11.70
N ILE A 710 -19.71 7.33 11.79
CA ILE A 710 -21.13 7.50 12.11
C ILE A 710 -21.15 7.89 13.59
N GLU A 711 -20.96 9.18 13.84
CA GLU A 711 -20.94 9.77 15.18
C GLU A 711 -22.36 9.96 15.71
N SER A 712 -23.35 10.06 14.81
CA SER A 712 -24.75 10.20 15.18
C SER A 712 -25.71 9.50 14.21
N GLY A 713 -26.87 9.10 14.74
CA GLY A 713 -27.97 8.57 13.93
C GLY A 713 -28.47 9.57 12.87
N PHE A 714 -28.32 10.87 13.11
CA PHE A 714 -28.67 11.92 12.13
C PHE A 714 -27.73 11.91 10.93
N LEU A 715 -26.41 11.85 11.14
CA LEU A 715 -25.43 11.74 10.05
C LEU A 715 -25.61 10.42 9.27
N SER A 716 -25.92 9.32 9.97
CA SER A 716 -26.30 8.05 9.30
C SER A 716 -27.59 8.18 8.49
N TYR A 717 -28.57 8.91 8.99
CA TYR A 717 -29.83 9.14 8.28
C TYR A 717 -29.61 10.00 7.03
N LEU A 718 -28.81 11.07 7.13
CA LEU A 718 -28.42 11.89 5.99
C LEU A 718 -27.63 11.08 4.96
N SER A 719 -26.68 10.26 5.40
CA SER A 719 -25.87 9.43 4.49
C SER A 719 -26.69 8.35 3.77
N ARG A 720 -27.75 7.83 4.40
CA ARG A 720 -28.68 6.87 3.78
C ARG A 720 -29.67 7.50 2.80
N ARG A 721 -30.09 8.75 3.03
CA ARG A 721 -31.04 9.45 2.14
C ARG A 721 -30.38 10.17 0.97
N LYS A 722 -29.07 10.37 1.03
CA LYS A 722 -28.31 10.91 -0.10
C LYS A 722 -28.37 9.94 -1.28
N ILE A 723 -28.57 10.47 -2.48
CA ILE A 723 -28.33 9.72 -3.72
C ILE A 723 -26.82 9.48 -3.78
N LYS A 724 -26.37 8.25 -3.48
CA LYS A 724 -24.95 7.88 -3.48
C LYS A 724 -24.47 7.52 -4.88
N SER A 725 -25.38 7.03 -5.73
CA SER A 725 -25.04 6.54 -7.05
C SER A 725 -26.19 6.76 -8.03
N LEU A 726 -25.87 6.77 -9.33
CA LEU A 726 -26.88 6.67 -10.40
C LEU A 726 -27.72 5.38 -10.27
N ALA A 727 -27.27 4.39 -9.47
CA ALA A 727 -28.01 3.15 -9.19
C ALA A 727 -29.26 3.43 -8.38
N ASP A 728 -29.18 4.41 -7.48
CA ASP A 728 -30.34 4.83 -6.70
C ASP A 728 -31.35 5.57 -7.59
N LEU A 729 -30.92 5.95 -8.81
CA LEU A 729 -31.74 6.49 -9.89
C LEU A 729 -32.21 5.42 -10.90
N THR A 730 -31.89 4.12 -10.73
CA THR A 730 -32.50 3.05 -11.53
C THR A 730 -33.94 2.79 -11.06
N THR A 731 -34.80 2.38 -12.00
CA THR A 731 -36.21 2.07 -11.70
C THR A 731 -36.40 0.66 -11.11
N PRO A 732 -35.74 -0.40 -11.62
CA PRO A 732 -35.80 -1.70 -10.96
C PRO A 732 -35.09 -1.62 -9.58
N PRO A 733 -35.69 -2.18 -8.51
CA PRO A 733 -35.05 -2.23 -7.22
C PRO A 733 -33.77 -3.07 -7.31
N LYS A 734 -32.78 -2.78 -6.44
CA LYS A 734 -31.60 -3.63 -6.27
C LYS A 734 -32.04 -5.10 -6.17
N SER A 735 -31.31 -5.99 -6.85
CA SER A 735 -31.60 -7.43 -6.89
C SER A 735 -31.97 -7.97 -5.51
N ALA A 736 -33.01 -8.80 -5.44
CA ALA A 736 -33.46 -9.42 -4.19
C ALA A 736 -32.47 -10.45 -3.61
N LEU A 737 -31.40 -10.78 -4.35
CA LEU A 737 -30.30 -11.58 -3.85
C LEU A 737 -29.59 -10.83 -2.72
N LYS A 738 -29.73 -11.33 -1.50
CA LYS A 738 -29.07 -10.78 -0.30
C LYS A 738 -27.54 -10.95 -0.32
N SER A 739 -27.02 -11.85 -1.15
CA SER A 739 -25.60 -12.16 -1.29
C SER A 739 -25.27 -12.53 -2.72
N ASP A 740 -24.15 -12.04 -3.24
CA ASP A 740 -23.61 -12.44 -4.54
C ASP A 740 -23.08 -13.88 -4.44
N ALA A 741 -23.77 -14.84 -5.08
CA ALA A 741 -23.42 -16.26 -5.04
C ALA A 741 -22.05 -16.58 -5.66
N MET A 742 -21.47 -15.60 -6.37
CA MET A 742 -20.16 -15.66 -7.02
C MET A 742 -19.04 -15.30 -6.05
N SER A 743 -19.36 -14.64 -4.93
CA SER A 743 -18.38 -14.30 -3.91
C SER A 743 -18.04 -15.55 -3.10
N ILE A 744 -16.81 -16.04 -3.27
CA ILE A 744 -16.20 -16.98 -2.35
C ILE A 744 -16.22 -16.29 -0.98
N GLY A 745 -17.06 -16.77 -0.06
CA GLY A 745 -17.50 -16.01 1.11
C GLY A 745 -16.37 -15.35 1.92
N LEU A 746 -16.70 -14.25 2.60
CA LEU A 746 -15.76 -13.47 3.43
C LEU A 746 -14.97 -14.38 4.38
N LEU A 747 -13.68 -14.56 4.09
CA LEU A 747 -12.75 -15.35 4.88
C LEU A 747 -12.43 -14.64 6.20
N LYS A 748 -13.31 -14.71 7.19
CA LYS A 748 -13.03 -14.16 8.52
C LYS A 748 -11.79 -14.84 9.09
N ILE A 749 -10.83 -14.08 9.61
CA ILE A 749 -9.61 -14.65 10.17
C ILE A 749 -9.89 -15.20 11.57
N GLY A 750 -9.43 -16.42 11.83
CA GLY A 750 -9.64 -17.12 13.09
C GLY A 750 -8.74 -16.65 14.22
N ALA A 751 -9.12 -17.05 15.43
CA ALA A 751 -8.33 -16.79 16.62
C ALA A 751 -7.27 -17.87 16.82
N ALA A 752 -6.05 -17.47 17.21
CA ALA A 752 -5.01 -18.44 17.54
C ALA A 752 -5.22 -19.12 18.90
N SER A 753 -5.89 -18.44 19.83
CA SER A 753 -6.15 -18.90 21.19
C SER A 753 -7.35 -18.18 21.79
N GLU A 754 -7.73 -18.61 22.99
CA GLU A 754 -8.61 -17.82 23.84
C GLU A 754 -8.01 -16.44 24.18
N PRO A 755 -8.87 -15.42 24.44
CA PRO A 755 -8.41 -14.11 24.88
C PRO A 755 -7.65 -14.20 26.22
N PRO A 756 -6.74 -13.25 26.53
CA PRO A 756 -5.86 -13.33 27.71
C PRO A 756 -6.57 -13.48 29.07
N PHE A 757 -7.82 -13.05 29.23
CA PHE A 757 -8.58 -13.22 30.47
C PHE A 757 -9.74 -14.20 30.33
N GLY A 758 -9.86 -14.91 29.20
CA GLY A 758 -11.00 -15.78 28.91
C GLY A 758 -12.24 -15.03 28.43
N LYS A 759 -13.25 -15.78 27.99
CA LYS A 759 -14.50 -15.24 27.44
C LYS A 759 -15.39 -14.68 28.56
N GLY A 760 -16.02 -13.53 28.31
CA GLY A 760 -16.97 -12.91 29.24
C GLY A 760 -16.34 -12.10 30.38
N ILE A 761 -15.03 -11.81 30.31
CA ILE A 761 -14.33 -10.93 31.26
C ILE A 761 -13.97 -9.62 30.56
N ILE A 762 -14.28 -8.51 31.21
CA ILE A 762 -14.00 -7.17 30.74
C ILE A 762 -12.91 -6.57 31.62
N VAL A 763 -11.84 -6.11 30.99
CA VAL A 763 -10.75 -5.39 31.66
C VAL A 763 -10.73 -3.97 31.12
N SER A 764 -10.98 -2.99 31.98
CA SER A 764 -10.89 -1.57 31.64
C SER A 764 -9.84 -0.88 32.51
N ARG A 765 -9.33 0.25 32.01
CA ARG A 765 -8.32 1.06 32.70
C ARG A 765 -8.87 2.45 32.95
N THR A 766 -8.81 2.90 34.20
CA THR A 766 -9.19 4.27 34.58
C THR A 766 -8.13 5.28 34.13
N VAL A 767 -8.49 6.57 34.13
CA VAL A 767 -7.55 7.67 33.82
C VAL A 767 -6.34 7.68 34.77
N GLU A 768 -6.55 7.29 36.03
CA GLU A 768 -5.49 7.13 37.02
C GLU A 768 -4.66 5.84 36.85
N GLY A 769 -4.98 5.00 35.87
CA GLY A 769 -4.27 3.76 35.59
C GLY A 769 -4.63 2.57 36.49
N GLN A 770 -5.80 2.58 37.14
CA GLN A 770 -6.31 1.41 37.85
C GLN A 770 -7.07 0.47 36.89
N ALA A 771 -6.86 -0.83 37.03
CA ALA A 771 -7.59 -1.86 36.31
C ALA A 771 -8.92 -2.14 37.01
N ILE A 772 -10.01 -2.08 36.25
CA ILE A 772 -11.33 -2.55 36.69
C ILE A 772 -11.61 -3.83 35.92
N VAL A 773 -11.80 -4.93 36.66
CA VAL A 773 -12.10 -6.24 36.09
C VAL A 773 -13.52 -6.60 36.46
N SER A 774 -14.38 -6.76 35.45
CA SER A 774 -15.76 -7.20 35.60
C SER A 774 -16.04 -8.44 34.77
N SER A 775 -17.09 -9.17 35.12
CA SER A 775 -17.43 -10.44 34.50
C SER A 775 -18.91 -10.52 34.17
N VAL A 776 -19.23 -11.16 33.05
CA VAL A 776 -20.59 -11.50 32.65
C VAL A 776 -20.99 -12.85 33.28
N PRO A 777 -22.27 -13.11 33.61
CA PRO A 777 -22.70 -14.38 34.18
C PRO A 777 -22.34 -15.63 33.35
N ALA A 778 -22.17 -15.48 32.04
CA ALA A 778 -21.77 -16.56 31.13
C ALA A 778 -20.25 -16.87 31.15
N ALA A 779 -19.45 -16.11 31.90
CA ALA A 779 -18.02 -16.37 32.04
C ALA A 779 -17.75 -17.64 32.86
N ASN A 780 -16.62 -18.29 32.62
CA ASN A 780 -16.18 -19.43 33.42
C ASN A 780 -16.12 -19.01 34.92
N PRO A 781 -16.84 -19.70 35.83
CA PRO A 781 -16.88 -19.34 37.25
C PRO A 781 -15.49 -19.24 37.90
N ILE A 782 -14.55 -20.11 37.50
CA ILE A 782 -13.17 -20.10 38.04
C ILE A 782 -12.44 -18.84 37.59
N TYR A 783 -12.46 -18.54 36.29
CA TYR A 783 -11.82 -17.33 35.75
C TYR A 783 -12.45 -16.06 36.32
N ARG A 784 -13.79 -16.03 36.41
CA ARG A 784 -14.52 -14.92 37.02
C ARG A 784 -14.01 -14.65 38.44
N ASP A 785 -14.08 -15.64 39.32
CA ASP A 785 -13.80 -15.44 40.73
C ASP A 785 -12.33 -15.06 40.95
N VAL A 786 -11.40 -15.72 40.25
CA VAL A 786 -9.96 -15.47 40.42
C VAL A 786 -9.55 -14.12 39.84
N TYR A 787 -9.93 -13.80 38.60
CA TYR A 787 -9.48 -12.55 37.98
C TYR A 787 -10.12 -11.32 38.62
N THR A 788 -11.39 -11.38 39.04
CA THR A 788 -12.05 -10.27 39.75
C THR A 788 -11.48 -10.08 41.16
N SER A 789 -11.09 -11.15 41.86
CA SER A 789 -10.46 -11.04 43.19
C SER A 789 -9.02 -10.50 43.10
N VAL A 790 -8.23 -11.00 42.15
CA VAL A 790 -6.78 -10.71 42.09
C VAL A 790 -6.48 -9.42 41.34
N PHE A 791 -7.13 -9.13 40.21
CA PHE A 791 -6.72 -8.01 39.34
C PHE A 791 -7.55 -6.73 39.50
N ASN A 792 -8.70 -6.80 40.16
CA ASN A 792 -9.54 -5.62 40.33
C ASN A 792 -8.86 -4.59 41.25
N ARG A 793 -8.93 -3.31 40.86
CA ARG A 793 -8.28 -2.16 41.52
C ARG A 793 -6.75 -2.23 41.60
N THR A 794 -6.10 -3.03 40.76
CA THR A 794 -4.64 -3.03 40.62
C THR A 794 -4.16 -1.90 39.71
N ARG A 795 -2.91 -1.45 39.83
CA ARG A 795 -2.36 -0.46 38.88
C ARG A 795 -1.91 -1.18 37.61
N LEU A 796 -2.58 -0.92 36.48
CA LEU A 796 -2.20 -1.43 35.17
C LEU A 796 -1.29 -0.43 34.46
N LEU A 797 -0.06 -0.86 34.16
CA LEU A 797 0.90 -0.02 33.46
C LEU A 797 0.57 0.05 31.96
N PRO A 798 0.82 1.21 31.30
CA PRO A 798 0.60 1.42 29.86
C PRO A 798 1.62 0.70 28.96
N PHE A 799 2.25 -0.39 29.41
CA PHE A 799 3.24 -1.11 28.61
C PHE A 799 2.70 -2.44 28.14
N THR A 800 2.79 -2.67 26.84
CA THR A 800 2.66 -3.98 26.23
C THR A 800 3.99 -4.30 25.57
N PHE A 801 4.69 -5.30 26.10
CA PHE A 801 5.91 -5.82 25.48
C PHE A 801 5.61 -7.11 24.77
N VAL A 802 6.29 -7.38 23.66
CA VAL A 802 6.12 -8.66 22.96
C VAL A 802 7.26 -9.59 23.37
N VAL A 803 6.94 -10.60 24.17
CA VAL A 803 7.90 -11.53 24.79
C VAL A 803 7.87 -12.89 24.07
N HIS A 804 8.95 -13.68 24.19
CA HIS A 804 9.14 -14.98 23.53
C HIS A 804 9.03 -14.91 21.99
N ASN A 805 10.05 -14.33 21.35
CA ASN A 805 10.15 -14.26 19.88
C ASN A 805 8.92 -13.65 19.18
N SER A 806 8.33 -12.63 19.82
CA SER A 806 7.18 -11.88 19.28
C SER A 806 5.84 -12.62 19.26
N LEU A 807 5.66 -13.64 20.10
CA LEU A 807 4.41 -14.45 20.13
C LEU A 807 3.47 -14.09 21.27
N GLN A 808 3.97 -13.57 22.40
CA GLN A 808 3.17 -13.34 23.61
C GLN A 808 3.13 -11.86 24.00
N ASP A 809 1.92 -11.35 24.23
CA ASP A 809 1.74 -10.00 24.77
C ASP A 809 1.94 -10.01 26.29
N ALA A 810 2.89 -9.23 26.78
CA ALA A 810 3.15 -9.10 28.21
C ALA A 810 2.45 -7.87 28.80
N PHE A 811 1.62 -8.11 29.82
CA PHE A 811 0.94 -7.08 30.60
C PHE A 811 1.57 -6.95 31.97
N PHE A 812 1.59 -5.73 32.53
CA PHE A 812 2.24 -5.44 33.81
C PHE A 812 1.26 -4.78 34.78
N PHE A 813 0.99 -5.48 35.87
CA PHE A 813 0.15 -5.05 36.97
C PHE A 813 0.99 -4.87 38.23
N VAL A 814 0.65 -3.86 39.03
CA VAL A 814 1.34 -3.53 40.27
C VAL A 814 0.34 -3.41 41.41
N LYS A 815 0.67 -4.06 42.53
CA LYS A 815 0.00 -3.94 43.83
C LYS A 815 1.01 -3.41 44.85
N GLU A 816 0.64 -2.34 45.54
CA GLU A 816 1.49 -1.77 46.59
C GLU A 816 1.44 -2.61 47.87
N ASP A 817 0.29 -3.26 48.12
CA ASP A 817 0.06 -4.15 49.26
C ASP A 817 0.83 -5.47 49.13
N SER A 818 1.96 -5.61 49.83
CA SER A 818 2.74 -6.87 49.88
C SER A 818 2.02 -8.00 50.62
N TRP A 819 1.19 -7.68 51.62
CA TRP A 819 0.50 -8.65 52.47
C TRP A 819 -0.56 -9.47 51.71
N ARG A 820 -1.22 -8.89 50.70
CA ARG A 820 -2.23 -9.58 49.87
C ARG A 820 -1.66 -10.69 48.99
N ALA A 821 -0.34 -10.71 48.77
CA ALA A 821 0.30 -11.70 47.91
C ALA A 821 0.04 -13.15 48.35
N SER A 822 -0.08 -13.41 49.67
CA SER A 822 -0.36 -14.75 50.19
C SER A 822 -1.79 -15.21 49.88
N GLU A 823 -2.78 -14.31 49.99
CA GLU A 823 -4.20 -14.59 49.67
C GLU A 823 -4.40 -14.77 48.16
N ASP A 824 -3.85 -13.85 47.36
CA ASP A 824 -3.92 -13.92 45.90
C ASP A 824 -3.23 -15.18 45.37
N ARG A 825 -2.14 -15.63 46.01
CA ARG A 825 -1.47 -16.90 45.68
C ARG A 825 -2.39 -18.10 45.86
N GLN A 826 -3.26 -18.13 46.87
CA GLN A 826 -4.24 -19.21 47.04
C GLN A 826 -5.30 -19.18 45.94
N GLN A 827 -5.77 -17.99 45.55
CA GLN A 827 -6.75 -17.86 44.44
C GLN A 827 -6.13 -18.26 43.10
N LEU A 828 -4.90 -17.82 42.80
CA LEU A 828 -4.20 -18.16 41.57
C LEU A 828 -3.86 -19.65 41.45
N LYS A 829 -3.70 -20.38 42.56
CA LYS A 829 -3.57 -21.84 42.53
C LYS A 829 -4.80 -22.52 41.95
N ARG A 830 -6.00 -21.93 42.03
CA ARG A 830 -7.23 -22.46 41.41
C ARG A 830 -7.18 -22.46 39.87
N LEU A 831 -6.24 -21.72 39.27
CA LEU A 831 -5.98 -21.72 37.82
C LEU A 831 -4.96 -22.79 37.39
N GLN A 832 -4.36 -23.53 38.34
CA GLN A 832 -3.39 -24.58 38.03
C GLN A 832 -4.06 -25.68 37.19
N GLY A 833 -3.45 -25.98 36.04
CA GLY A 833 -3.97 -26.92 35.04
C GLY A 833 -4.50 -26.26 33.77
N GLN A 834 -4.95 -25.00 33.84
CA GLN A 834 -5.40 -24.23 32.67
C GLN A 834 -4.43 -23.09 32.30
N VAL A 835 -3.79 -22.48 33.30
CA VAL A 835 -2.80 -21.40 33.12
C VAL A 835 -1.54 -21.73 33.90
N ASN A 836 -0.37 -21.55 33.28
CA ASN A 836 0.91 -21.80 33.94
C ASN A 836 1.26 -20.62 34.86
N THR A 837 1.28 -20.84 36.16
CA THR A 837 1.56 -19.79 37.16
C THR A 837 2.95 -19.98 37.76
N THR A 838 3.79 -18.95 37.70
CA THR A 838 5.13 -18.93 38.29
C THR A 838 5.23 -17.86 39.36
N PHE A 839 5.88 -18.20 40.47
CA PHE A 839 6.06 -17.31 41.62
C PHE A 839 7.56 -17.12 41.85
N HIS A 840 8.01 -15.87 41.79
CA HIS A 840 9.40 -15.50 42.06
C HIS A 840 9.45 -14.54 43.26
N GLU A 841 10.13 -14.97 44.32
CA GLU A 841 10.46 -14.12 45.46
C GLU A 841 11.83 -13.47 45.18
N GLY A 842 11.83 -12.16 44.98
CA GLY A 842 13.05 -11.39 44.72
C GLY A 842 13.60 -10.81 46.01
N SER A 843 14.75 -11.30 46.46
CA SER A 843 15.63 -10.57 47.40
C SER A 843 16.65 -9.74 46.60
N ARG A 844 16.97 -8.50 47.01
CA ARG A 844 18.09 -7.77 46.41
C ARG A 844 18.96 -6.98 47.42
N GLU A 845 20.21 -7.42 47.46
CA GLU A 845 21.52 -6.74 47.32
C GLU A 845 21.87 -5.43 48.04
N ASN A 846 20.98 -4.66 48.67
CA ASN A 846 21.42 -3.53 49.51
C ASN A 846 20.38 -3.17 50.58
N GLY A 847 20.34 -3.99 51.65
CA GLY A 847 20.10 -3.61 53.05
C GLY A 847 18.87 -2.78 53.48
N SER A 848 18.01 -2.27 52.61
CA SER A 848 16.87 -1.44 53.03
C SER A 848 15.72 -1.46 52.01
N GLY A 849 14.62 -2.12 52.38
CA GLY A 849 13.31 -2.03 51.71
C GLY A 849 12.71 -3.37 51.28
N ASN A 850 11.47 -3.63 51.74
CA ASN A 850 10.57 -4.78 51.54
C ASN A 850 10.85 -5.80 50.42
N ASN A 851 10.66 -7.08 50.78
CA ASN A 851 10.57 -8.21 49.85
C ASN A 851 9.51 -7.93 48.77
N HIS A 852 9.88 -8.08 47.50
CA HIS A 852 8.96 -7.98 46.38
C HIS A 852 8.67 -9.37 45.82
N LEU A 853 7.39 -9.67 45.63
CA LEU A 853 6.92 -10.88 44.97
C LEU A 853 6.55 -10.55 43.53
N ASP A 854 7.03 -11.36 42.59
CA ASP A 854 6.69 -11.30 41.17
C ASP A 854 5.92 -12.58 40.80
N VAL A 855 4.72 -12.39 40.27
CA VAL A 855 3.83 -13.47 39.85
C VAL A 855 3.62 -13.36 38.36
N LYS A 856 3.92 -14.43 37.61
CA LYS A 856 3.71 -14.46 36.17
C LYS A 856 2.73 -15.55 35.79
N LEU A 857 1.67 -15.15 35.10
CA LEU A 857 0.70 -16.04 34.49
C LEU A 857 1.08 -16.20 33.01
N HIS A 858 1.49 -17.39 32.63
CA HIS A 858 1.80 -17.77 31.26
C HIS A 858 0.57 -18.41 30.64
N ILE A 859 0.00 -17.68 29.68
CA ILE A 859 -1.06 -18.11 28.79
C ILE A 859 -0.42 -18.34 27.42
N GLN A 860 -1.06 -19.15 26.57
CA GLN A 860 -0.51 -19.53 25.25
C GLN A 860 0.04 -18.31 24.47
N ASN A 861 -0.72 -17.21 24.42
CA ASN A 861 -0.37 -16.01 23.65
C ASN A 861 -0.27 -14.72 24.50
N ALA A 862 -0.19 -14.81 25.83
CA ALA A 862 -0.03 -13.66 26.71
C ALA A 862 0.70 -14.01 28.01
N VAL A 863 1.44 -13.04 28.57
CA VAL A 863 2.08 -13.14 29.88
C VAL A 863 1.58 -12.02 30.77
N ILE A 864 0.88 -12.37 31.85
CA ILE A 864 0.42 -11.37 32.82
C ILE A 864 1.41 -11.35 33.98
N ASN A 865 2.14 -10.25 34.13
CA ASN A 865 3.05 -10.04 35.25
C ASN A 865 2.34 -9.20 36.32
N LEU A 866 2.36 -9.68 37.56
CA LEU A 866 1.78 -9.02 38.72
C LEU A 866 2.83 -8.91 39.82
N LYS A 867 3.21 -7.67 40.15
CA LYS A 867 4.26 -7.38 41.12
C LYS A 867 3.71 -6.74 42.39
N TYR A 868 4.13 -7.25 43.54
CA TYR A 868 3.71 -6.81 44.87
C TYR A 868 4.80 -6.01 45.59
N GLY A 869 4.40 -5.03 46.42
CA GLY A 869 5.30 -4.29 47.30
C GLY A 869 6.13 -3.21 46.60
N THR A 870 5.73 -2.76 45.42
CA THR A 870 6.39 -1.68 44.66
C THR A 870 5.39 -0.66 44.15
N THR A 871 5.84 0.58 43.94
CA THR A 871 5.03 1.62 43.30
C THR A 871 5.06 1.48 41.77
N ALA A 872 4.00 1.94 41.11
CA ALA A 872 3.87 1.91 39.64
C ALA A 872 5.03 2.62 38.93
N GLU A 873 5.50 3.75 39.47
CA GLU A 873 6.58 4.54 38.88
C GLU A 873 7.95 3.84 38.94
N LYS A 874 8.25 3.18 40.07
CA LYS A 874 9.50 2.41 40.22
C LYS A 874 9.54 1.22 39.27
N GLU A 875 8.40 0.56 39.08
CA GLU A 875 8.30 -0.55 38.13
C GLU A 875 8.39 -0.07 36.68
N ARG A 876 7.77 1.06 36.34
CA ARG A 876 7.91 1.71 35.04
C ARG A 876 9.38 1.98 34.70
N GLN A 877 10.14 2.58 35.60
CA GLN A 877 11.57 2.87 35.38
C GLN A 877 12.40 1.60 35.19
N ARG A 878 12.10 0.53 35.96
CA ARG A 878 12.75 -0.78 35.79
C ARG A 878 12.51 -1.34 34.39
N LEU A 879 11.25 -1.33 33.95
CA LEU A 879 10.84 -1.85 32.64
C LEU A 879 11.50 -1.05 31.50
N MET A 880 11.51 0.29 31.60
CA MET A 880 12.21 1.15 30.63
C MET A 880 13.71 0.85 30.56
N HIS A 881 14.36 0.67 31.70
CA HIS A 881 15.79 0.32 31.74
C HIS A 881 16.07 -1.04 31.09
N HIS A 882 15.25 -2.05 31.40
CA HIS A 882 15.38 -3.38 30.81
C HIS A 882 15.14 -3.37 29.29
N ALA A 883 14.08 -2.68 28.84
CA ALA A 883 13.77 -2.53 27.42
C ALA A 883 14.90 -1.80 26.67
N LYS A 884 15.50 -0.76 27.27
CA LYS A 884 16.69 -0.10 26.70
C LYS A 884 17.86 -1.04 26.52
N LEU A 885 18.18 -1.84 27.54
CA LEU A 885 19.26 -2.83 27.43
C LEU A 885 18.98 -3.85 26.32
N GLN A 886 17.73 -4.28 26.16
CA GLN A 886 17.33 -5.19 25.09
C GLN A 886 17.41 -4.54 23.70
N ALA A 887 16.89 -3.32 23.54
CA ALA A 887 16.94 -2.58 22.28
C ALA A 887 18.38 -2.33 21.82
N VAL A 888 19.26 -1.90 22.74
CA VAL A 888 20.69 -1.68 22.44
C VAL A 888 21.40 -2.99 22.08
N ARG A 889 21.11 -4.10 22.78
CA ARG A 889 21.65 -5.41 22.43
C ARG A 889 21.20 -5.88 21.04
N LYS A 890 19.92 -5.70 20.71
CA LYS A 890 19.38 -6.02 19.37
C LYS A 890 20.01 -5.15 18.29
N ALA A 891 20.18 -3.85 18.54
CA ALA A 891 20.82 -2.94 17.59
C ALA A 891 22.28 -3.34 17.31
N TRP A 892 23.05 -3.70 18.35
CA TRP A 892 24.42 -4.21 18.20
C TRP A 892 24.48 -5.55 17.47
N HIS A 893 23.55 -6.46 17.78
CA HIS A 893 23.43 -7.73 17.09
C HIS A 893 23.20 -7.54 15.59
N ARG A 894 22.31 -6.61 15.22
CA ARG A 894 22.05 -6.26 13.82
C ARG A 894 23.31 -5.74 13.12
N GLU A 895 24.03 -4.79 13.72
CA GLU A 895 25.29 -4.28 13.12
C GLU A 895 26.33 -5.40 12.96
N LYS A 896 26.44 -6.30 13.94
CA LYS A 896 27.30 -7.48 13.84
C LYS A 896 26.90 -8.40 12.68
N GLU A 897 25.61 -8.65 12.48
CA GLU A 897 25.13 -9.46 11.36
C GLU A 897 25.37 -8.82 10.00
N LEU A 898 25.17 -7.49 9.90
CA LEU A 898 25.47 -6.73 8.68
C LEU A 898 26.97 -6.84 8.33
N LEU A 899 27.85 -6.62 9.31
CA LEU A 899 29.31 -6.73 9.13
C LEU A 899 29.74 -8.16 8.78
N ARG A 900 29.21 -9.18 9.48
CA ARG A 900 29.50 -10.60 9.20
C ARG A 900 29.16 -10.99 7.76
N ASN A 901 28.06 -10.46 7.23
CA ASN A 901 27.59 -10.77 5.88
C ASN A 901 28.19 -9.86 4.79
N GLY A 902 29.00 -8.87 5.18
CA GLY A 902 29.59 -7.86 4.30
C GLY A 902 28.56 -6.91 3.69
N LEU A 903 27.45 -6.65 4.40
CA LEU A 903 26.36 -5.77 3.96
C LEU A 903 26.61 -4.32 4.38
N ILE A 904 25.80 -3.39 3.87
CA ILE A 904 25.90 -1.96 4.20
C ILE A 904 25.38 -1.73 5.63
N SER A 905 26.22 -1.18 6.50
CA SER A 905 25.81 -0.59 7.77
C SER A 905 25.38 0.86 7.59
N SER A 906 24.49 1.35 8.47
CA SER A 906 24.11 2.77 8.50
C SER A 906 25.23 3.67 9.05
N TYR A 907 26.27 3.08 9.63
CA TYR A 907 27.44 3.75 10.19
C TYR A 907 28.70 3.34 9.44
N ASP A 908 29.60 4.30 9.20
CA ASP A 908 30.91 4.03 8.63
C ASP A 908 31.89 3.66 9.74
N TRP A 909 31.98 2.36 10.04
CA TRP A 909 32.89 1.81 11.05
C TRP A 909 34.33 1.75 10.52
N THR A 910 35.30 2.11 11.37
CA THR A 910 36.71 1.84 11.05
C THR A 910 36.99 0.33 11.10
N GLN A 911 38.12 -0.11 10.53
CA GLN A 911 38.48 -1.52 10.51
C GLN A 911 38.66 -2.09 11.93
N GLN A 912 39.30 -1.34 12.84
CA GLN A 912 39.47 -1.72 14.24
C GLN A 912 38.11 -1.85 14.97
N GLU A 913 37.21 -0.88 14.76
CA GLU A 913 35.87 -0.92 15.36
C GLU A 913 35.05 -2.08 14.81
N SER A 914 35.18 -2.39 13.51
CA SER A 914 34.51 -3.54 12.88
C SER A 914 34.99 -4.86 13.48
N ASP A 915 36.30 -5.01 13.69
CA ASP A 915 36.89 -6.21 14.31
C ASP A 915 36.42 -6.36 15.78
N ASP A 916 36.34 -5.25 16.53
CA ASP A 916 35.80 -5.22 17.88
C ASP A 916 34.32 -5.65 17.93
N ILE A 917 33.48 -5.18 17.00
CA ILE A 917 32.07 -5.58 16.91
C ILE A 917 31.96 -7.07 16.56
N MET A 918 32.80 -7.57 15.66
CA MET A 918 32.81 -8.98 15.28
C MET A 918 33.22 -9.89 16.44
N LYS A 919 34.26 -9.49 17.20
CA LYS A 919 34.80 -10.26 18.33
C LYS A 919 33.92 -10.16 19.59
N ASN A 920 33.65 -8.94 20.04
CA ASN A 920 32.99 -8.67 21.33
C ASN A 920 31.47 -8.47 21.19
N GLY A 921 30.97 -8.20 19.98
CA GLY A 921 29.57 -7.89 19.73
C GLY A 921 29.18 -6.42 19.91
N TYR A 922 30.12 -5.55 20.27
CA TYR A 922 29.90 -4.12 20.46
C TYR A 922 31.20 -3.34 20.36
N ALA A 923 31.14 -2.05 20.04
CA ALA A 923 32.30 -1.16 20.07
C ALA A 923 32.39 -0.44 21.43
N ASN A 924 33.54 -0.55 22.11
CA ASN A 924 33.74 -0.05 23.48
C ASN A 924 33.55 1.47 23.64
N LEU A 925 33.85 2.23 22.59
CA LEU A 925 33.79 3.69 22.57
C LEU A 925 32.38 4.24 22.32
N TYR A 926 31.39 3.39 22.06
CA TYR A 926 30.05 3.82 21.69
C TYR A 926 29.02 3.47 22.76
N GLU A 927 27.99 4.30 22.87
CA GLU A 927 26.81 4.07 23.69
C GLU A 927 25.52 4.25 22.87
N GLY A 928 24.48 3.49 23.21
CA GLY A 928 23.18 3.58 22.56
C GLY A 928 22.30 4.64 23.22
N GLU A 929 21.94 5.66 22.45
CA GLU A 929 20.92 6.66 22.80
C GLU A 929 19.66 6.45 21.98
N TYR A 930 18.51 6.86 22.52
CA TYR A 930 17.26 6.84 21.76
C TYR A 930 17.19 8.04 20.81
N ILE A 931 16.57 7.84 19.64
CA ILE A 931 16.35 8.91 18.65
C ILE A 931 15.10 9.72 19.04
N HIS A 932 13.99 9.03 19.23
CA HIS A 932 12.72 9.62 19.65
C HIS A 932 12.53 9.56 21.17
N ASP A 933 11.77 10.52 21.72
CA ASP A 933 11.46 10.55 23.15
C ASP A 933 10.55 9.38 23.54
N ILE A 934 11.05 8.57 24.46
CA ILE A 934 10.43 7.34 24.93
C ILE A 934 9.27 7.62 25.88
N VAL A 935 9.26 8.78 26.52
CA VAL A 935 8.15 9.16 27.41
C VAL A 935 6.89 9.43 26.59
N GLN A 936 7.04 10.05 25.42
CA GLN A 936 5.96 10.29 24.46
C GLN A 936 5.62 9.04 23.64
N TYR A 937 6.63 8.23 23.30
CA TYR A 937 6.50 7.04 22.45
C TYR A 937 6.99 5.78 23.18
N PRO A 938 6.29 5.31 24.23
CA PRO A 938 6.68 4.12 24.97
C PRO A 938 6.71 2.85 24.11
N GLU A 939 5.97 2.80 23.00
CA GLU A 939 5.92 1.67 22.08
C GLU A 939 7.24 1.46 21.31
N MET A 940 8.11 2.49 21.25
CA MET A 940 9.44 2.43 20.64
C MET A 940 10.53 1.92 21.61
N LEU A 941 10.19 1.60 22.86
CA LEU A 941 11.14 1.21 23.90
C LEU A 941 12.04 0.03 23.49
N GLU A 942 11.47 -0.96 22.82
CA GLU A 942 12.14 -2.19 22.40
C GLU A 942 12.62 -2.17 20.94
N ASP A 943 12.36 -1.08 20.21
CA ASP A 943 12.71 -0.99 18.78
C ASP A 943 14.22 -0.78 18.62
N PRO A 944 14.96 -1.72 18.00
CA PRO A 944 16.38 -1.50 17.72
C PRO A 944 16.63 -0.37 16.72
N PHE A 945 15.66 0.01 15.89
CA PHE A 945 15.80 1.09 14.92
C PHE A 945 15.64 2.48 15.55
N ASN A 946 15.10 2.59 16.77
CA ASN A 946 15.06 3.83 17.55
C ASN A 946 16.38 4.09 18.32
N ILE A 947 17.41 3.27 18.13
CA ILE A 947 18.71 3.43 18.80
C ILE A 947 19.73 4.03 17.84
N ARG A 948 20.37 5.11 18.28
CA ARG A 948 21.56 5.68 17.64
C ARG A 948 22.82 5.40 18.46
N PHE A 949 23.92 5.07 17.79
CA PHE A 949 25.21 4.90 18.45
C PHE A 949 25.98 6.22 18.49
N VAL A 950 26.31 6.67 19.69
CA VAL A 950 27.05 7.92 19.92
C VAL A 950 28.37 7.61 20.61
N LYS A 951 29.45 8.30 20.26
CA LYS A 951 30.73 8.14 20.95
C LYS A 951 30.60 8.60 22.40
N LYS A 952 31.03 7.76 23.34
CA LYS A 952 31.10 8.09 24.77
C LYS A 952 31.92 9.36 24.94
N LYS A 953 31.34 10.38 25.57
CA LYS A 953 32.08 11.58 25.93
C LYS A 953 33.18 11.19 26.92
N THR A 954 34.43 11.23 26.47
CA THR A 954 35.60 10.95 27.32
C THR A 954 35.55 11.89 28.51
N SER A 955 35.75 11.34 29.70
CA SER A 955 35.59 11.98 31.01
C SER A 955 36.61 13.09 31.33
N GLN A 956 37.03 13.89 30.34
CA GLN A 956 37.82 15.09 30.58
C GLN A 956 36.96 16.34 30.80
N SER A 957 35.72 16.42 30.26
CA SER A 957 34.85 17.58 30.48
C SER A 957 34.13 17.59 31.84
N ARG A 958 33.89 16.42 32.45
CA ARG A 958 33.40 16.33 33.84
C ARG A 958 34.44 16.76 34.88
N LYS A 959 35.74 16.74 34.56
CA LYS A 959 36.80 17.31 35.40
C LYS A 959 36.93 18.83 35.25
N ARG A 960 36.59 19.40 34.09
CA ARG A 960 36.58 20.87 33.88
C ARG A 960 35.38 21.54 34.57
N LYS A 961 34.17 20.97 34.46
CA LYS A 961 33.00 21.45 35.23
C LYS A 961 33.13 21.28 36.75
N ARG A 962 33.95 20.33 37.24
CA ARG A 962 34.26 20.19 38.68
C ARG A 962 35.40 21.11 39.16
N ARG A 963 36.20 21.70 38.26
CA ARG A 963 37.17 22.76 38.58
C ARG A 963 36.50 24.13 38.55
N ASP A 964 35.66 24.41 37.55
CA ASP A 964 34.97 25.71 37.47
C ASP A 964 33.90 25.90 38.56
N VAL A 965 33.28 24.83 39.07
CA VAL A 965 32.36 24.92 40.22
C VAL A 965 33.11 25.03 41.56
N LYS A 966 34.39 24.62 41.63
CA LYS A 966 35.22 24.83 42.83
C LYS A 966 35.83 26.23 42.89
N ASP A 967 36.13 26.85 41.76
CA ASP A 967 36.68 28.22 41.71
C ASP A 967 35.60 29.31 41.87
N VAL A 968 34.32 29.02 41.58
CA VAL A 968 33.19 29.95 41.85
C VAL A 968 32.71 29.86 43.31
N LEU A 969 32.83 28.71 43.96
CA LEU A 969 32.49 28.55 45.38
C LEU A 969 33.57 29.08 46.34
N GLN A 970 34.76 29.44 45.85
CA GLN A 970 35.82 30.04 46.67
C GLN A 970 35.85 31.58 46.62
N THR A 971 35.18 32.21 45.64
CA THR A 971 35.03 33.67 45.55
C THR A 971 33.74 34.22 46.18
N GLU A 972 32.72 33.38 46.40
CA GLU A 972 31.48 33.78 47.11
C GLU A 972 31.56 33.62 48.65
N ILE A 973 32.59 32.96 49.18
CA ILE A 973 32.78 32.81 50.64
C ILE A 973 33.63 33.96 51.22
N SER A 974 34.34 34.73 50.39
CA SER A 974 35.10 35.91 50.82
C SER A 974 34.33 37.25 50.77
N SER A 975 33.06 37.25 50.36
CA SER A 975 32.23 38.48 50.23
C SER A 975 31.05 38.56 51.22
N ILE A 976 30.87 37.57 52.11
CA ILE A 976 29.74 37.51 53.07
C ILE A 976 30.18 37.79 54.53
N THR A 977 31.44 38.14 54.79
CA THR A 977 31.94 38.45 56.14
C THR A 977 32.16 39.93 56.44
N ASN A 978 31.59 40.87 55.66
CA ASN A 978 31.83 42.30 55.85
C ASN A 978 30.60 43.23 55.82
N CYS A 979 29.42 42.75 56.25
CA CYS A 979 28.24 43.62 56.42
C CYS A 979 27.41 43.25 57.67
N PHE A 980 28.00 43.34 58.86
CA PHE A 980 27.23 43.53 60.10
C PHE A 980 28.00 44.49 61.02
N GLY A 981 27.69 45.79 60.90
CA GLY A 981 28.19 46.82 61.82
C GLY A 981 27.80 48.25 61.43
N GLY A 982 26.86 48.85 62.18
CA GLY A 982 26.56 50.30 62.22
C GLY A 982 25.21 50.67 61.59
N LYS A 983 24.14 50.80 62.39
CA LYS A 983 23.65 51.99 63.14
C LYS A 983 22.94 53.05 62.28
N CYS A 984 21.68 53.27 62.65
CA CYS A 984 20.74 54.35 62.31
C CYS A 984 20.14 54.33 60.90
#